data_AF-A0A4P1QFZ2-F1
#
_entry.id   AF-A0A4P1QFZ2-F1
#
_cell.length_a   1.000
_cell.length_b   1.000
_cell.length_c   1.000
_cell.angle_alpha   90.00
_cell.angle_beta   90.00
_cell.angle_gamma   90.00
#
_symmetry.space_group_name_H-M   'P 1'
#
loop_
_entity.id
_entity.type
_entity.pdbx_description
1 polymer ?
#
loop_
_entity_poly.entity_id
_entity_poly.type
_entity_poly.pdbx_seq_one_letter_code
_entity_poly.pdbx_strand_id
1 'polypeptide(L)'
;MKKYLSTILLLPVVATPLVVAAKCGNKKVQVNPTPTPTPTPTPNPTPNPNPTPDPKDPVDPNQEVENQKILNNYAKEIKDQIQLKNSQIELKDALTSDAYSIPSLKEGHKYENLKVEKTSETIVKLSFNIKDTKNNLTSELQEKQFTNFGTQNQPQAPTDIIKGKTLDGITIDKFGDFLDLFALNSQMHTSPSAYKIKAIPSGEVLNKFQFQNLTLISYDDEKSSISFEVEIKIKDETSFKKYSLTCTGFAKHKVFISNTVEAIVDQEKLIEEKTTLKEQKDKPFDYIKNVNVFTSDYKENIDILIYKNNSQYKFTNFSINENQQLNVDLKFLSKSFNKAVSADEQTKEITLVSSFRQQIKFATYNDKDVLNYIFKKMKRKIVNVSESYASADLALFNTTDKVVHKYFEIEKKYEDYFTFDKVKFGSQSIIADDIEGTIVLGFQLEIDKDGQKITSEPAYEKITGFKKITVDTLGKNGYNFKLLNVKTPSELIKKMDEIKTKYQNSPTPDKFEISAEDMTNYLMLQYNEFAIVRVQKDAQEKLTLVLENSISSKFEITLKEGQHLKDNIDLQKMTFTQNGQDVFMFQTIIGKILGANNFVKNGNRVTFNLNYELQFEIVGSNTPLSLQGSISLWFDVV
;
A
#
# COMPACT_ATOMS: atom_id res chain seq x y z
N MET A 1 -41.77 11.56 -41.94
CA MET A 1 -41.81 12.56 -40.84
C MET A 1 -41.20 11.90 -39.61
N LYS A 2 -40.16 12.35 -38.90
CA LYS A 2 -39.23 13.48 -38.99
C LYS A 2 -37.84 12.89 -38.65
N LYS A 3 -36.81 13.40 -39.33
CA LYS A 3 -35.38 13.17 -39.04
C LYS A 3 -35.03 13.75 -37.67
N TYR A 4 -34.12 13.13 -36.92
CA TYR A 4 -33.28 13.86 -35.98
C TYR A 4 -31.82 13.45 -36.09
N LEU A 5 -31.01 14.50 -36.13
CA LEU A 5 -29.61 14.60 -36.50
C LEU A 5 -28.68 14.23 -35.34
N SER A 6 -27.50 13.76 -35.75
CA SER A 6 -26.19 13.88 -35.10
C SER A 6 -25.96 15.25 -34.43
N THR A 7 -25.43 15.27 -33.21
CA THR A 7 -24.57 16.37 -32.74
C THR A 7 -23.55 15.85 -31.72
N ILE A 8 -22.31 15.76 -32.19
CA ILE A 8 -21.07 15.62 -31.43
C ILE A 8 -20.81 16.97 -30.75
N LEU A 9 -20.53 16.97 -29.44
CA LEU A 9 -20.07 18.16 -28.71
C LEU A 9 -18.66 17.90 -28.15
N LEU A 10 -17.66 18.48 -28.82
CA LEU A 10 -16.30 18.67 -28.32
C LEU A 10 -16.30 19.78 -27.25
N LEU A 11 -15.60 19.54 -26.13
CA LEU A 11 -15.24 20.56 -25.13
C LEU A 11 -13.73 20.85 -25.22
N PRO A 12 -13.31 22.13 -25.27
CA PRO A 12 -11.91 22.51 -25.19
C PRO A 12 -11.43 22.82 -23.76
N VAL A 13 -10.15 22.58 -23.53
CA VAL A 13 -9.31 22.85 -22.35
C VAL A 13 -9.09 24.34 -22.13
N VAL A 14 -9.17 24.84 -20.89
CA VAL A 14 -8.38 25.99 -20.42
C VAL A 14 -8.05 25.82 -18.92
N ALA A 15 -6.78 25.57 -18.60
CA ALA A 15 -6.23 25.70 -17.25
C ALA A 15 -5.50 27.04 -17.15
N THR A 16 -5.89 27.89 -16.19
CA THR A 16 -5.19 29.13 -15.86
C THR A 16 -4.46 28.98 -14.52
N PRO A 17 -3.19 29.40 -14.39
CA PRO A 17 -2.54 29.51 -13.09
C PRO A 17 -2.88 30.84 -12.41
N LEU A 18 -3.33 30.75 -11.16
CA LEU A 18 -3.63 31.87 -10.28
C LEU A 18 -2.31 32.48 -9.75
N VAL A 19 -1.98 33.71 -10.19
CA VAL A 19 -0.91 34.52 -9.60
C VAL A 19 -1.54 35.39 -8.50
N VAL A 20 -1.19 35.13 -7.24
CA VAL A 20 -1.57 35.99 -6.11
C VAL A 20 -0.43 36.99 -5.88
N ALA A 21 -0.64 38.23 -6.28
CA ALA A 21 0.15 39.37 -5.85
C ALA A 21 -0.53 40.03 -4.64
N ALA A 22 0.17 40.11 -3.51
CA ALA A 22 -0.27 40.92 -2.37
C ALA A 22 0.91 41.60 -1.64
N LYS A 23 1.12 42.86 -2.02
CA LYS A 23 1.21 44.03 -1.13
C LYS A 23 2.35 44.07 -0.09
N CYS A 24 3.46 44.68 -0.48
CA CYS A 24 4.48 45.20 0.43
C CYS A 24 3.92 46.35 1.30
N GLY A 25 3.96 46.18 2.62
CA GLY A 25 3.72 47.24 3.60
C GLY A 25 5.00 47.56 4.37
N ASN A 26 5.49 48.79 4.22
CA ASN A 26 6.64 49.34 4.93
C ASN A 26 6.45 49.26 6.46
N LYS A 27 7.36 48.59 7.17
CA LYS A 27 7.61 48.83 8.59
C LYS A 27 9.11 48.99 8.85
N LYS A 28 9.39 50.05 9.60
CA LYS A 28 10.70 50.63 9.90
C LYS A 28 11.65 49.62 10.54
N VAL A 29 12.88 49.65 10.06
CA VAL A 29 14.06 48.95 10.57
C VAL A 29 14.43 49.52 11.95
N GLN A 30 14.48 48.66 12.97
CA GLN A 30 15.16 48.91 14.23
C GLN A 30 16.36 47.95 14.32
N VAL A 31 17.55 48.53 14.32
CA VAL A 31 18.83 47.83 14.32
C VAL A 31 19.10 47.32 15.74
N ASN A 32 19.36 46.01 15.89
CA ASN A 32 19.82 45.39 17.14
C ASN A 32 21.24 44.83 16.88
N PRO A 33 22.23 45.03 17.77
CA PRO A 33 23.62 44.76 17.45
C PRO A 33 23.92 43.26 17.39
N THR A 34 24.84 42.95 16.48
CA THR A 34 25.36 41.64 16.12
C THR A 34 26.13 41.01 17.30
N PRO A 35 25.82 39.78 17.74
CA PRO A 35 26.69 39.05 18.65
C PRO A 35 27.91 38.48 17.93
N THR A 36 29.06 38.63 18.58
CA THR A 36 30.39 38.19 18.17
C THR A 36 30.45 36.67 17.96
N PRO A 37 31.08 36.15 16.89
CA PRO A 37 31.17 34.71 16.65
C PRO A 37 32.10 34.01 17.65
N THR A 38 31.59 32.95 18.26
CA THR A 38 32.34 32.01 19.11
C THR A 38 33.22 31.10 18.23
N PRO A 39 34.48 30.82 18.63
CA PRO A 39 35.39 30.01 17.82
C PRO A 39 34.91 28.57 17.62
N THR A 40 35.15 28.07 16.41
CA THR A 40 34.80 26.75 15.91
C THR A 40 35.67 25.67 16.56
N PRO A 41 35.09 24.59 17.15
CA PRO A 41 35.90 23.48 17.62
C PRO A 41 36.45 22.64 16.45
N THR A 42 37.72 22.27 16.59
CA THR A 42 38.51 21.40 15.71
C THR A 42 37.85 20.03 15.46
N PRO A 43 37.92 19.47 14.24
CA PRO A 43 37.35 18.15 13.95
C PRO A 43 38.14 17.04 14.65
N ASN A 44 37.42 16.14 15.31
CA ASN A 44 37.93 14.88 15.86
C ASN A 44 38.12 13.86 14.70
N PRO A 45 39.11 12.95 14.73
CA PRO A 45 39.37 12.01 13.65
C PRO A 45 38.19 11.07 13.39
N THR A 46 37.91 10.86 12.12
CA THR A 46 36.92 9.94 11.57
C THR A 46 37.26 8.49 11.90
N PRO A 47 36.36 7.70 12.52
CA PRO A 47 36.53 6.26 12.63
C PRO A 47 36.36 5.59 11.25
N ASN A 48 37.18 4.56 11.04
CA ASN A 48 37.25 3.69 9.87
C ASN A 48 35.86 3.09 9.49
N PRO A 49 35.47 3.04 8.19
CA PRO A 49 34.19 2.46 7.79
C PRO A 49 34.17 0.95 8.00
N ASN A 50 33.16 0.47 8.71
CA ASN A 50 32.77 -0.93 8.77
C ASN A 50 32.11 -1.33 7.43
N PRO A 51 32.22 -2.59 6.95
CA PRO A 51 31.70 -3.02 5.65
C PRO A 51 30.19 -2.79 5.51
N THR A 52 29.79 -2.22 4.38
CA THR A 52 28.41 -2.05 3.95
C THR A 52 27.75 -3.41 3.70
N PRO A 53 26.59 -3.74 4.30
CA PRO A 53 25.82 -4.92 3.93
C PRO A 53 25.23 -4.77 2.53
N ASP A 54 25.19 -5.87 1.78
CA ASP A 54 24.59 -5.97 0.44
C ASP A 54 23.13 -5.50 0.41
N PRO A 55 22.67 -4.88 -0.70
CA PRO A 55 21.26 -4.52 -0.88
C PRO A 55 20.39 -5.79 -0.98
N LYS A 56 19.44 -5.95 -0.07
CA LYS A 56 18.35 -6.92 -0.21
C LYS A 56 17.26 -6.37 -1.14
N ASP A 57 16.61 -7.30 -1.84
CA ASP A 57 15.52 -7.07 -2.79
C ASP A 57 14.47 -6.05 -2.32
N PRO A 58 13.87 -5.25 -3.23
CA PRO A 58 12.89 -4.25 -2.88
C PRO A 58 11.63 -4.92 -2.29
N VAL A 59 11.37 -4.65 -1.00
CA VAL A 59 10.13 -5.00 -0.32
C VAL A 59 8.99 -4.18 -0.93
N ASP A 60 7.83 -4.80 -1.14
CA ASP A 60 6.61 -4.09 -1.57
C ASP A 60 6.30 -2.93 -0.59
N PRO A 61 6.22 -1.67 -1.06
CA PRO A 61 5.97 -0.51 -0.21
C PRO A 61 4.70 -0.62 0.65
N ASN A 62 3.67 -1.33 0.18
CA ASN A 62 2.45 -1.53 0.95
C ASN A 62 2.65 -2.53 2.10
N GLN A 63 3.50 -3.54 1.88
CA GLN A 63 3.87 -4.52 2.89
C GLN A 63 4.80 -3.89 3.95
N GLU A 64 5.69 -2.99 3.54
CA GLU A 64 6.54 -2.23 4.47
C GLU A 64 5.70 -1.35 5.41
N VAL A 65 4.68 -0.65 4.89
CA VAL A 65 3.75 0.17 5.69
C VAL A 65 2.95 -0.68 6.68
N GLU A 66 2.48 -1.86 6.27
CA GLU A 66 1.75 -2.76 7.17
C GLU A 66 2.65 -3.37 8.25
N ASN A 67 3.85 -3.83 7.88
CA ASN A 67 4.85 -4.32 8.83
C ASN A 67 5.27 -3.23 9.83
N GLN A 68 5.40 -1.98 9.38
CA GLN A 68 5.70 -0.85 10.25
C GLN A 68 4.59 -0.60 11.28
N LYS A 69 3.31 -0.71 10.88
CA LYS A 69 2.17 -0.59 11.81
C LYS A 69 2.17 -1.73 12.84
N ILE A 70 2.41 -2.96 12.41
CA ILE A 70 2.50 -4.12 13.29
C ILE A 70 3.64 -3.93 14.31
N LEU A 71 4.82 -3.51 13.84
CA LEU A 71 5.98 -3.25 14.69
C LEU A 71 5.73 -2.13 15.70
N ASN A 72 5.04 -1.04 15.30
CA ASN A 72 4.65 0.04 16.20
C ASN A 72 3.66 -0.42 17.27
N ASN A 73 2.69 -1.28 16.92
CA ASN A 73 1.76 -1.84 17.90
C ASN A 73 2.46 -2.79 18.88
N TYR A 74 3.37 -3.64 18.39
CA TYR A 74 4.17 -4.51 19.24
C TYR A 74 5.04 -3.71 20.23
N ALA A 75 5.64 -2.60 19.79
CA ALA A 75 6.40 -1.72 20.69
C ALA A 75 5.53 -1.08 21.79
N LYS A 76 4.27 -0.72 21.49
CA LYS A 76 3.30 -0.24 22.48
C LYS A 76 2.94 -1.31 23.51
N GLU A 77 2.69 -2.56 23.07
CA GLU A 77 2.41 -3.68 23.97
C GLU A 77 3.57 -3.96 24.92
N ILE A 78 4.82 -3.90 24.42
CA ILE A 78 6.03 -4.05 25.25
C ILE A 78 6.15 -2.91 26.26
N LYS A 79 5.88 -1.66 25.86
CA LYS A 79 5.89 -0.50 26.77
C LYS A 79 4.94 -0.73 27.95
N ASP A 80 3.76 -1.27 27.69
CA ASP A 80 2.74 -1.49 28.74
C ASP A 80 3.17 -2.56 29.74
N GLN A 81 3.96 -3.54 29.31
CA GLN A 81 4.52 -4.61 30.15
C GLN A 81 5.71 -4.17 31.02
N ILE A 82 6.44 -3.10 30.67
CA ILE A 82 7.58 -2.63 31.46
C ILE A 82 7.09 -2.09 32.81
N GLN A 83 7.63 -2.63 33.90
CA GLN A 83 7.32 -2.20 35.27
C GLN A 83 8.61 -2.02 36.07
N LEU A 84 8.58 -1.25 37.14
CA LEU A 84 9.68 -1.21 38.10
C LEU A 84 9.79 -2.56 38.80
N LYS A 85 11.00 -3.10 38.95
CA LYS A 85 11.23 -4.32 39.74
C LYS A 85 11.02 -4.09 41.23
N ASN A 86 11.31 -2.87 41.68
CA ASN A 86 11.13 -2.45 43.07
C ASN A 86 10.46 -1.07 43.10
N SER A 87 9.28 -0.99 43.70
CA SER A 87 8.51 0.24 43.89
C SER A 87 9.13 1.20 44.92
N GLN A 88 10.14 0.76 45.69
CA GLN A 88 10.84 1.54 46.73
C GLN A 88 12.25 2.00 46.30
N ILE A 89 12.55 2.03 45.00
CA ILE A 89 13.88 2.38 44.49
C ILE A 89 14.18 3.89 44.61
N GLU A 90 15.40 4.25 45.04
CA GLU A 90 15.84 5.64 45.06
C GLU A 90 16.02 6.19 43.64
N LEU A 91 15.84 7.51 43.46
CA LEU A 91 15.96 8.15 42.15
C LEU A 91 17.30 7.83 41.46
N LYS A 92 18.40 7.77 42.23
CA LYS A 92 19.74 7.49 41.70
C LYS A 92 19.84 6.08 41.09
N ASP A 93 19.14 5.10 41.68
CA ASP A 93 19.17 3.70 41.26
C ASP A 93 18.14 3.44 40.15
N ALA A 94 17.05 4.21 40.14
CA ALA A 94 16.02 4.22 39.09
C ALA A 94 16.53 4.72 37.72
N LEU A 95 17.69 5.38 37.68
CA LEU A 95 18.30 5.86 36.42
C LEU A 95 19.06 4.77 35.65
N THR A 96 18.98 3.52 36.10
CA THR A 96 19.58 2.36 35.44
C THR A 96 18.48 1.49 34.81
N SER A 97 18.74 0.89 33.65
CA SER A 97 17.78 -0.02 33.00
C SER A 97 17.47 -1.26 33.85
N ASP A 98 18.39 -1.66 34.73
CA ASP A 98 18.24 -2.83 35.59
C ASP A 98 17.16 -2.68 36.65
N ALA A 99 16.77 -1.44 36.97
CA ALA A 99 15.64 -1.11 37.83
C ALA A 99 14.28 -1.57 37.28
N TYR A 100 14.23 -1.88 35.97
CA TYR A 100 12.99 -2.19 35.25
C TYR A 100 12.94 -3.66 34.86
N SER A 101 11.73 -4.24 34.95
CA SER A 101 11.41 -5.53 34.36
C SER A 101 11.16 -5.31 32.87
N ILE A 102 12.22 -5.47 32.09
CA ILE A 102 12.19 -5.30 30.63
C ILE A 102 11.92 -6.67 30.00
N PRO A 103 10.78 -6.86 29.30
CA PRO A 103 10.45 -8.14 28.69
C PRO A 103 11.49 -8.62 27.67
N SER A 104 11.65 -9.94 27.55
CA SER A 104 12.39 -10.49 26.41
C SER A 104 11.56 -10.33 25.13
N LEU A 105 12.22 -9.90 24.05
CA LEU A 105 11.56 -9.72 22.76
C LEU A 105 11.42 -11.05 22.01
N LYS A 106 10.45 -11.10 21.09
CA LYS A 106 10.29 -12.24 20.18
C LYS A 106 11.52 -12.39 19.28
N GLU A 107 11.79 -13.61 18.85
CA GLU A 107 12.89 -13.91 17.91
C GLU A 107 12.85 -12.97 16.70
N GLY A 108 14.02 -12.48 16.29
CA GLY A 108 14.15 -11.49 15.21
C GLY A 108 13.98 -10.02 15.64
N HIS A 109 13.69 -9.72 16.90
CA HIS A 109 13.56 -8.35 17.41
C HIS A 109 14.62 -8.00 18.46
N LYS A 110 15.05 -6.74 18.50
CA LYS A 110 15.96 -6.21 19.53
C LYS A 110 15.58 -4.80 19.97
N TYR A 111 15.92 -4.43 21.20
CA TYR A 111 15.81 -3.05 21.66
C TYR A 111 16.87 -2.17 21.00
N GLU A 112 16.48 -0.97 20.57
CA GLU A 112 17.38 0.12 20.18
C GLU A 112 17.02 1.37 20.98
N ASN A 113 18.00 2.26 21.20
CA ASN A 113 17.84 3.51 21.96
C ASN A 113 17.21 3.34 23.36
N LEU A 114 17.36 2.17 23.99
CA LEU A 114 16.91 1.94 25.36
C LEU A 114 17.69 2.85 26.30
N LYS A 115 17.02 3.87 26.82
CA LYS A 115 17.61 4.89 27.68
C LYS A 115 16.68 5.20 28.83
N VAL A 116 17.27 5.42 29.99
CA VAL A 116 16.57 5.93 31.17
C VAL A 116 17.13 7.31 31.48
N GLU A 117 16.26 8.30 31.61
CA GLU A 117 16.67 9.68 31.88
C GLU A 117 15.79 10.36 32.92
N LYS A 118 16.43 11.18 33.75
CA LYS A 118 15.74 12.05 34.72
C LYS A 118 15.08 13.19 33.96
N THR A 119 13.76 13.33 34.08
CA THR A 119 13.02 14.47 33.50
C THR A 119 12.64 15.49 34.57
N SER A 120 12.52 15.08 35.84
CA SER A 120 12.39 15.97 36.99
C SER A 120 12.93 15.32 38.27
N GLU A 121 12.89 16.01 39.41
CA GLU A 121 13.24 15.44 40.72
C GLU A 121 12.36 14.25 41.14
N THR A 122 11.20 14.07 40.50
CA THR A 122 10.25 13.01 40.84
C THR A 122 9.86 12.11 39.69
N ILE A 123 10.39 12.37 38.48
CA ILE A 123 9.99 11.68 37.26
C ILE A 123 11.23 11.18 36.53
N VAL A 124 11.20 9.89 36.21
CA VAL A 124 12.16 9.22 35.33
C VAL A 124 11.42 8.75 34.10
N LYS A 125 12.02 8.96 32.93
CA LYS A 125 11.48 8.53 31.65
C LYS A 125 12.36 7.42 31.09
N LEU A 126 11.75 6.28 30.76
CA LEU A 126 12.37 5.21 29.99
C LEU A 126 11.90 5.32 28.55
N SER A 127 12.84 5.44 27.62
CA SER A 127 12.59 5.55 26.19
C SER A 127 13.25 4.39 25.44
N PHE A 128 12.61 3.86 24.40
CA PHE A 128 13.17 2.81 23.55
C PHE A 128 12.49 2.73 22.17
N ASN A 129 13.17 2.11 21.22
CA ASN A 129 12.63 1.60 19.96
C ASN A 129 12.77 0.08 19.92
N ILE A 130 11.97 -0.59 19.09
CA ILE A 130 12.18 -2.00 18.71
C ILE A 130 12.63 -2.06 17.27
N LYS A 131 13.74 -2.75 17.01
CA LYS A 131 14.20 -3.06 15.66
C LYS A 131 13.81 -4.49 15.28
N ASP A 132 13.12 -4.61 14.16
CA ASP A 132 12.93 -5.87 13.46
C ASP A 132 14.19 -6.13 12.60
N THR A 133 14.96 -7.13 12.97
CA THR A 133 16.21 -7.49 12.29
C THR A 133 15.99 -8.23 10.97
N LYS A 134 14.80 -8.80 10.77
CA LYS A 134 14.44 -9.53 9.54
C LYS A 134 14.07 -8.55 8.43
N ASN A 135 13.26 -7.55 8.76
CA ASN A 135 12.74 -6.55 7.82
C ASN A 135 13.52 -5.22 7.85
N ASN A 136 14.50 -5.06 8.75
CA ASN A 136 15.28 -3.84 8.97
C ASN A 136 14.42 -2.58 9.27
N LEU A 137 13.26 -2.79 9.90
CA LEU A 137 12.36 -1.73 10.33
C LEU A 137 12.59 -1.36 11.79
N THR A 138 12.34 -0.10 12.13
CA THR A 138 12.45 0.42 13.51
C THR A 138 11.13 1.02 13.92
N SER A 139 10.62 0.64 15.10
CA SER A 139 9.38 1.18 15.63
C SER A 139 9.49 2.68 15.92
N GLU A 140 8.35 3.36 16.01
CA GLU A 140 8.26 4.67 16.66
C GLU A 140 8.82 4.62 18.09
N LEU A 141 9.39 5.75 18.53
CA LEU A 141 9.95 5.90 19.88
C LEU A 141 8.85 5.74 20.92
N GLN A 142 9.03 4.79 21.82
CA GLN A 142 8.16 4.58 22.96
C GLN A 142 8.76 5.27 24.18
N GLU A 143 7.93 5.96 24.94
CA GLU A 143 8.32 6.62 26.18
C GLU A 143 7.35 6.23 27.30
N LYS A 144 7.89 5.80 28.44
CA LYS A 144 7.13 5.53 29.65
C LYS A 144 7.69 6.34 30.79
N GLN A 145 6.83 7.13 31.42
CA GLN A 145 7.18 7.91 32.60
C GLN A 145 6.85 7.12 33.85
N PHE A 146 7.80 7.13 34.77
CA PHE A 146 7.68 6.62 36.12
C PHE A 146 7.76 7.82 37.05
N THR A 147 6.85 7.90 38.00
CA THR A 147 6.68 9.08 38.88
C THR A 147 6.92 8.69 40.34
N ASN A 148 6.96 9.69 41.22
CA ASN A 148 7.08 9.56 42.68
C ASN A 148 8.48 9.19 43.21
N PHE A 149 9.53 9.28 42.39
CA PHE A 149 10.90 9.20 42.90
C PHE A 149 11.21 10.42 43.79
N GLY A 150 12.06 10.28 44.81
CA GLY A 150 12.50 11.44 45.61
C GLY A 150 11.50 12.03 46.63
N THR A 151 10.29 11.51 46.79
CA THR A 151 9.36 11.95 47.86
C THR A 151 9.66 11.35 49.25
N GLN A 152 10.76 10.62 49.39
CA GLN A 152 11.07 9.85 50.61
C GLN A 152 11.68 10.64 51.78
N ASN A 153 11.91 11.95 51.68
CA ASN A 153 12.54 12.71 52.78
C ASN A 153 11.97 14.12 53.02
N GLN A 154 10.64 14.23 53.13
CA GLN A 154 10.01 15.31 53.89
C GLN A 154 8.97 14.67 54.83
N PRO A 155 8.94 15.00 56.13
CA PRO A 155 7.86 14.55 57.02
C PRO A 155 6.55 15.14 56.51
N GLN A 156 5.76 14.34 55.79
CA GLN A 156 4.39 14.70 55.45
C GLN A 156 3.55 14.62 56.72
N ALA A 157 2.75 15.66 56.98
CA ALA A 157 1.82 15.63 58.10
C ALA A 157 0.89 14.41 57.93
N PRO A 158 0.45 13.75 59.02
CA PRO A 158 -0.47 12.60 58.94
C PRO A 158 -1.74 12.86 58.10
N THR A 159 -2.15 14.13 57.99
CA THR A 159 -3.26 14.58 57.14
C THR A 159 -3.03 14.38 55.63
N ASP A 160 -1.78 14.42 55.16
CA ASP A 160 -1.44 14.24 53.75
C ASP A 160 -1.42 12.77 53.33
N ILE A 161 -1.12 11.86 54.27
CA ILE A 161 -1.13 10.39 54.04
C ILE A 161 -2.55 9.86 53.89
N ILE A 162 -3.51 10.44 54.62
CA ILE A 162 -4.91 10.04 54.59
C ILE A 162 -5.63 10.55 53.33
N LYS A 163 -5.05 11.52 52.60
CA LYS A 163 -5.70 12.13 51.44
C LYS A 163 -5.91 11.12 50.30
N GLY A 164 -7.08 11.21 49.67
CA GLY A 164 -7.41 10.46 48.46
C GLY A 164 -6.60 10.88 47.23
N LYS A 165 -6.70 10.10 46.15
CA LYS A 165 -6.02 10.33 44.86
C LYS A 165 -6.92 9.86 43.73
N THR A 166 -6.73 10.47 42.56
CA THR A 166 -7.25 9.94 41.29
C THR A 166 -6.09 9.40 40.47
N LEU A 167 -6.21 8.17 39.98
CA LEU A 167 -5.24 7.51 39.10
C LEU A 167 -6.00 6.78 37.98
N ASP A 168 -5.62 7.00 36.73
CA ASP A 168 -6.24 6.39 35.54
C ASP A 168 -7.77 6.51 35.49
N GLY A 169 -8.30 7.62 36.01
CA GLY A 169 -9.74 7.93 36.08
C GLY A 169 -10.48 7.29 37.26
N ILE A 170 -9.82 6.45 38.07
CA ILE A 170 -10.34 5.91 39.32
C ILE A 170 -9.98 6.84 40.48
N THR A 171 -10.95 7.18 41.32
CA THR A 171 -10.75 8.01 42.50
C THR A 171 -10.98 7.22 43.77
N ILE A 172 -10.03 7.26 44.71
CA ILE A 172 -10.20 6.77 46.08
C ILE A 172 -10.31 7.96 47.04
N ASP A 173 -11.25 7.91 47.99
CA ASP A 173 -11.51 9.03 48.92
C ASP A 173 -10.38 9.25 49.94
N LYS A 174 -9.68 8.18 50.33
CA LYS A 174 -8.58 8.20 51.31
C LYS A 174 -7.43 7.29 50.90
N PHE A 175 -6.25 7.58 51.44
CA PHE A 175 -5.04 6.78 51.24
C PHE A 175 -4.77 6.47 49.77
N GLY A 176 -4.55 7.52 48.98
CA GLY A 176 -4.38 7.45 47.53
C GLY A 176 -3.44 6.37 47.00
N ASP A 177 -2.40 6.03 47.77
CA ASP A 177 -1.40 5.01 47.44
C ASP A 177 -1.98 3.58 47.36
N PHE A 178 -3.18 3.31 47.90
CA PHE A 178 -3.87 2.02 47.71
C PHE A 178 -4.20 1.74 46.25
N LEU A 179 -4.46 2.79 45.44
CA LEU A 179 -4.77 2.59 44.01
C LEU A 179 -3.62 1.91 43.26
N ASP A 180 -2.39 2.17 43.68
CA ASP A 180 -1.19 1.59 43.06
C ASP A 180 -1.10 0.07 43.30
N LEU A 181 -1.73 -0.46 44.37
CA LEU A 181 -1.78 -1.91 44.67
C LEU A 181 -2.80 -2.67 43.81
N PHE A 182 -3.93 -2.04 43.50
CA PHE A 182 -5.07 -2.74 42.91
C PHE A 182 -4.96 -2.94 41.38
N ALA A 183 -4.03 -2.24 40.72
CA ALA A 183 -3.89 -2.22 39.26
C ALA A 183 -5.25 -1.99 38.55
N LEU A 184 -5.96 -0.94 38.98
CA LEU A 184 -7.27 -0.54 38.47
C LEU A 184 -7.13 0.55 37.41
N ASN A 185 -8.09 0.61 36.50
CA ASN A 185 -8.21 1.71 35.54
C ASN A 185 -9.69 1.98 35.22
N SER A 186 -9.97 3.15 34.64
CA SER A 186 -11.33 3.60 34.30
C SER A 186 -12.07 2.76 33.25
N GLN A 187 -11.39 1.87 32.51
CA GLN A 187 -12.05 0.95 31.56
C GLN A 187 -12.58 -0.31 32.24
N MET A 188 -12.21 -0.57 33.50
CA MET A 188 -12.68 -1.73 34.24
C MET A 188 -14.09 -1.50 34.83
N HIS A 189 -14.92 -2.54 34.79
CA HIS A 189 -16.19 -2.55 35.51
C HIS A 189 -15.99 -2.77 37.02
N THR A 190 -16.98 -2.35 37.80
CA THR A 190 -16.92 -2.33 39.27
C THR A 190 -16.78 -3.72 39.87
N SER A 191 -17.58 -4.70 39.43
CA SER A 191 -17.59 -6.05 40.01
C SER A 191 -16.27 -6.83 39.80
N PRO A 192 -15.66 -6.92 38.59
CA PRO A 192 -14.32 -7.49 38.45
C PRO A 192 -13.26 -6.77 39.28
N SER A 193 -13.36 -5.44 39.37
CA SER A 193 -12.44 -4.61 40.17
C SER A 193 -12.56 -4.89 41.67
N ALA A 194 -13.77 -5.16 42.15
CA ALA A 194 -14.02 -5.51 43.55
C ALA A 194 -13.37 -6.85 43.92
N TYR A 195 -13.39 -7.83 42.99
CA TYR A 195 -12.70 -9.10 43.19
C TYR A 195 -11.18 -8.93 43.23
N LYS A 196 -10.59 -8.02 42.42
CA LYS A 196 -9.17 -7.68 42.53
C LYS A 196 -8.82 -7.10 43.90
N ILE A 197 -9.62 -6.16 44.40
CA ILE A 197 -9.42 -5.56 45.72
C ILE A 197 -9.52 -6.64 46.81
N LYS A 198 -10.52 -7.53 46.73
CA LYS A 198 -10.71 -8.64 47.68
C LYS A 198 -9.56 -9.66 47.65
N ALA A 199 -8.85 -9.79 46.53
CA ALA A 199 -7.76 -10.75 46.35
C ALA A 199 -6.42 -10.27 46.92
N ILE A 200 -6.30 -9.01 47.36
CA ILE A 200 -5.06 -8.50 47.94
C ILE A 200 -4.78 -9.18 49.29
N PRO A 201 -3.60 -9.81 49.46
CA PRO A 201 -3.22 -10.42 50.73
C PRO A 201 -3.04 -9.35 51.82
N SER A 202 -3.50 -9.65 53.03
CA SER A 202 -3.26 -8.80 54.20
C SER A 202 -1.78 -8.78 54.56
N GLY A 203 -1.22 -7.60 54.87
CA GLY A 203 0.16 -7.46 55.35
C GLY A 203 1.17 -6.89 54.35
N GLU A 204 0.75 -6.40 53.17
CA GLU A 204 1.65 -5.66 52.29
C GLU A 204 2.04 -4.30 52.90
N VAL A 205 3.34 -3.97 52.84
CA VAL A 205 3.87 -2.71 53.37
C VAL A 205 3.98 -1.71 52.25
N LEU A 206 3.12 -0.68 52.26
CA LEU A 206 3.34 0.54 51.49
C LEU A 206 4.26 1.46 52.30
N ASN A 207 5.16 2.18 51.64
CA ASN A 207 6.19 3.03 52.26
C ASN A 207 5.69 4.01 53.35
N LYS A 208 4.38 4.30 53.38
CA LYS A 208 3.75 5.29 54.26
C LYS A 208 2.87 4.69 55.37
N PHE A 209 2.44 3.43 55.25
CA PHE A 209 1.58 2.76 56.24
C PHE A 209 1.55 1.22 56.06
N GLN A 210 1.29 0.50 57.15
CA GLN A 210 0.98 -0.94 57.15
C GLN A 210 -0.53 -1.13 57.11
N PHE A 211 -1.03 -2.19 56.48
CA PHE A 211 -2.45 -2.51 56.51
C PHE A 211 -2.76 -3.99 56.75
N GLN A 212 -3.91 -4.26 57.36
CA GLN A 212 -4.44 -5.60 57.62
C GLN A 212 -5.98 -5.61 57.55
N ASN A 213 -6.57 -6.80 57.59
CA ASN A 213 -8.02 -6.99 57.68
C ASN A 213 -8.82 -6.29 56.56
N LEU A 214 -8.27 -6.26 55.33
CA LEU A 214 -8.96 -5.69 54.18
C LEU A 214 -10.24 -6.49 53.91
N THR A 215 -11.37 -5.83 54.03
CA THR A 215 -12.70 -6.43 53.96
C THR A 215 -13.57 -5.65 52.99
N LEU A 216 -14.00 -6.30 51.91
CA LEU A 216 -14.97 -5.72 50.98
C LEU A 216 -16.32 -5.50 51.68
N ILE A 217 -16.87 -4.28 51.60
CA ILE A 217 -18.13 -3.90 52.23
C ILE A 217 -19.26 -3.86 51.21
N SER A 218 -19.03 -3.18 50.10
CA SER A 218 -20.04 -3.09 49.04
C SER A 218 -19.40 -2.81 47.68
N TYR A 219 -20.12 -3.18 46.63
CA TYR A 219 -19.91 -2.64 45.29
C TYR A 219 -21.23 -2.64 44.54
N ASP A 220 -21.30 -1.79 43.52
CA ASP A 220 -22.50 -1.63 42.71
C ASP A 220 -22.07 -1.21 41.30
N ASP A 221 -22.29 -2.10 40.32
CA ASP A 221 -21.96 -1.86 38.92
C ASP A 221 -22.71 -0.64 38.34
N GLU A 222 -23.95 -0.37 38.76
CA GLU A 222 -24.74 0.78 38.29
C GLU A 222 -24.23 2.10 38.86
N LYS A 223 -23.81 2.09 40.13
CA LYS A 223 -23.25 3.29 40.78
C LYS A 223 -21.78 3.52 40.48
N SER A 224 -21.10 2.53 39.88
CA SER A 224 -19.67 2.59 39.58
C SER A 224 -18.81 2.86 40.82
N SER A 225 -19.13 2.19 41.93
CA SER A 225 -18.51 2.42 43.24
C SER A 225 -18.20 1.13 43.99
N ILE A 226 -17.06 1.11 44.68
CA ILE A 226 -16.64 0.03 45.59
C ILE A 226 -16.33 0.64 46.95
N SER A 227 -16.81 0.04 48.03
CA SER A 227 -16.43 0.40 49.39
C SER A 227 -15.82 -0.79 50.11
N PHE A 228 -14.74 -0.55 50.85
CA PHE A 228 -14.06 -1.55 51.67
C PHE A 228 -13.58 -0.95 52.98
N GLU A 229 -13.40 -1.82 53.97
CA GLU A 229 -12.79 -1.49 55.25
C GLU A 229 -11.40 -2.08 55.31
N VAL A 230 -10.49 -1.38 55.99
CA VAL A 230 -9.12 -1.85 56.21
C VAL A 230 -8.61 -1.24 57.51
N GLU A 231 -7.78 -1.99 58.22
CA GLU A 231 -7.04 -1.49 59.36
C GLU A 231 -5.68 -0.99 58.90
N ILE A 232 -5.37 0.28 59.18
CA ILE A 232 -4.14 0.93 58.74
C ILE A 232 -3.37 1.43 59.96
N LYS A 233 -2.06 1.24 59.93
CA LYS A 233 -1.11 1.82 60.88
C LYS A 233 -0.17 2.74 60.10
N ILE A 234 -0.35 4.05 60.27
CA ILE A 234 0.49 5.08 59.65
C ILE A 234 1.88 5.05 60.31
N LYS A 235 2.93 5.43 59.56
CA LYS A 235 4.28 5.58 60.08
C LYS A 235 4.27 6.39 61.40
N ASP A 236 4.96 5.90 62.42
CA ASP A 236 5.07 6.47 63.77
C ASP A 236 3.81 6.36 64.68
N GLU A 237 2.72 5.71 64.23
CA GLU A 237 1.61 5.32 65.11
C GLU A 237 1.83 3.95 65.75
N THR A 238 1.40 3.77 67.00
CA THR A 238 1.59 2.53 67.77
C THR A 238 0.49 1.48 67.55
N SER A 239 -0.63 1.83 66.92
CA SER A 239 -1.80 0.97 66.78
C SER A 239 -2.44 1.06 65.40
N PHE A 240 -3.02 -0.03 64.93
CA PHE A 240 -3.89 -0.02 63.76
C PHE A 240 -5.20 0.70 64.07
N LYS A 241 -5.67 1.51 63.12
CA LYS A 241 -6.97 2.17 63.14
C LYS A 241 -7.80 1.70 61.96
N LYS A 242 -9.10 1.53 62.17
CA LYS A 242 -10.03 1.09 61.12
C LYS A 242 -10.46 2.28 60.25
N TYR A 243 -10.40 2.11 58.94
CA TYR A 243 -10.84 3.09 57.97
C TYR A 243 -11.82 2.46 56.98
N SER A 244 -12.80 3.25 56.55
CA SER A 244 -13.66 2.95 55.40
C SER A 244 -13.22 3.80 54.22
N LEU A 245 -12.97 3.13 53.09
CA LEU A 245 -12.53 3.73 51.84
C LEU A 245 -13.54 3.43 50.74
N THR A 246 -13.65 4.34 49.79
CA THR A 246 -14.52 4.23 48.62
C THR A 246 -13.76 4.56 47.35
N CYS A 247 -13.78 3.63 46.39
CA CYS A 247 -13.31 3.83 45.02
C CYS A 247 -14.49 4.14 44.10
N THR A 248 -14.32 5.11 43.20
CA THR A 248 -15.30 5.51 42.16
C THR A 248 -14.61 5.76 40.83
N GLY A 249 -15.37 5.90 39.74
CA GLY A 249 -14.84 6.21 38.40
C GLY A 249 -14.67 5.00 37.47
N PHE A 250 -15.21 3.85 37.85
CA PHE A 250 -15.24 2.63 37.02
C PHE A 250 -16.10 2.79 35.76
N ALA A 251 -15.84 1.96 34.76
CA ALA A 251 -16.56 1.97 33.49
C ALA A 251 -18.04 1.71 33.70
N LYS A 252 -18.87 2.64 33.19
CA LYS A 252 -20.32 2.46 33.10
C LYS A 252 -20.67 1.63 31.87
N HIS A 253 -21.68 0.78 31.98
CA HIS A 253 -22.28 0.16 30.81
C HIS A 253 -22.99 1.25 29.99
N LYS A 254 -22.79 1.25 28.67
CA LYS A 254 -23.52 2.13 27.75
C LYS A 254 -24.88 1.51 27.45
N VAL A 255 -25.96 2.20 27.77
CA VAL A 255 -27.32 1.84 27.30
C VAL A 255 -27.50 2.49 25.93
N PHE A 256 -27.81 1.69 24.91
CA PHE A 256 -28.02 2.19 23.57
C PHE A 256 -29.50 2.56 23.43
N ILE A 257 -29.83 3.84 23.66
CA ILE A 257 -31.21 4.35 23.59
C ILE A 257 -31.45 4.83 22.15
N SER A 258 -32.46 4.23 21.49
CA SER A 258 -32.81 4.39 20.06
C SER A 258 -31.82 3.75 19.09
N ASN A 259 -32.04 2.46 18.79
CA ASN A 259 -31.10 1.64 18.01
C ASN A 259 -31.68 1.28 16.65
N THR A 260 -30.97 1.67 15.59
CA THR A 260 -30.99 0.90 14.34
C THR A 260 -29.93 -0.18 14.48
N VAL A 261 -30.27 -1.42 14.15
CA VAL A 261 -29.33 -2.53 14.16
C VAL A 261 -29.12 -3.03 12.74
N GLU A 262 -27.87 -3.22 12.36
CA GLU A 262 -27.50 -3.78 11.08
C GLU A 262 -26.60 -4.99 11.29
N ALA A 263 -27.02 -6.13 10.76
CA ALA A 263 -26.22 -7.34 10.76
C ALA A 263 -25.55 -7.53 9.40
N ILE A 264 -24.30 -7.94 9.40
CA ILE A 264 -23.52 -8.24 8.19
C ILE A 264 -23.18 -9.72 8.21
N VAL A 265 -23.55 -10.44 7.17
CA VAL A 265 -23.27 -11.87 7.01
C VAL A 265 -21.87 -12.11 6.49
N ASP A 266 -21.25 -13.19 6.96
CA ASP A 266 -20.04 -13.76 6.36
C ASP A 266 -20.41 -14.56 5.11
N GLN A 267 -20.66 -13.81 4.03
CA GLN A 267 -21.06 -14.37 2.75
C GLN A 267 -19.98 -15.30 2.16
N GLU A 268 -18.70 -15.02 2.43
CA GLU A 268 -17.58 -15.86 1.97
C GLU A 268 -17.62 -17.23 2.63
N LYS A 269 -17.87 -17.29 3.95
CA LYS A 269 -18.04 -18.56 4.66
C LYS A 269 -19.25 -19.37 4.15
N LEU A 270 -20.37 -18.71 3.89
CA LEU A 270 -21.55 -19.37 3.30
C LEU A 270 -21.22 -19.99 1.93
N ILE A 271 -20.50 -19.26 1.07
CA ILE A 271 -20.05 -19.75 -0.24
C ILE A 271 -19.08 -20.92 -0.07
N GLU A 272 -18.13 -20.85 0.86
CA GLU A 272 -17.14 -21.91 1.11
C GLU A 272 -17.81 -23.22 1.56
N GLU A 273 -18.79 -23.11 2.47
CA GLU A 273 -19.54 -24.26 3.00
C GLU A 273 -20.71 -24.69 2.10
N LYS A 274 -20.93 -23.99 0.97
CA LYS A 274 -22.02 -24.22 0.01
C LYS A 274 -23.41 -24.27 0.68
N THR A 275 -23.67 -23.35 1.60
CA THR A 275 -24.92 -23.28 2.37
C THR A 275 -25.51 -21.87 2.35
N THR A 276 -26.77 -21.72 2.75
CA THR A 276 -27.44 -20.42 2.86
C THR A 276 -27.64 -20.02 4.31
N LEU A 277 -27.77 -18.71 4.56
CA LEU A 277 -28.10 -18.22 5.89
C LEU A 277 -29.41 -18.82 6.44
N LYS A 278 -30.37 -19.10 5.53
CA LYS A 278 -31.64 -19.75 5.88
C LYS A 278 -31.46 -21.16 6.44
N GLU A 279 -30.55 -21.93 5.86
CA GLU A 279 -30.22 -23.28 6.33
C GLU A 279 -29.47 -23.24 7.66
N GLN A 280 -28.69 -22.18 7.90
CA GLN A 280 -27.87 -22.01 9.10
C GLN A 280 -28.51 -21.12 10.18
N LYS A 281 -29.83 -20.93 10.12
CA LYS A 281 -30.59 -20.05 11.04
C LYS A 281 -30.43 -20.43 12.52
N ASP A 282 -30.09 -21.70 12.81
CA ASP A 282 -29.90 -22.23 14.16
C ASP A 282 -28.48 -21.98 14.72
N LYS A 283 -27.54 -21.54 13.87
CA LYS A 283 -26.16 -21.18 14.27
C LYS A 283 -25.78 -19.77 13.78
N PRO A 284 -26.60 -18.75 14.08
CA PRO A 284 -26.41 -17.41 13.54
C PRO A 284 -25.05 -16.79 13.90
N PHE A 285 -24.50 -17.11 15.08
CA PHE A 285 -23.19 -16.64 15.51
C PHE A 285 -22.01 -17.12 14.66
N ASP A 286 -22.19 -18.18 13.88
CA ASP A 286 -21.13 -18.74 13.05
C ASP A 286 -21.06 -18.05 11.68
N TYR A 287 -22.13 -17.35 11.27
CA TYR A 287 -22.29 -16.78 9.93
C TYR A 287 -22.60 -15.28 9.93
N ILE A 288 -22.83 -14.66 11.09
CA ILE A 288 -22.90 -13.20 11.21
C ILE A 288 -21.50 -12.69 11.57
N LYS A 289 -20.93 -11.86 10.69
CA LYS A 289 -19.60 -11.29 10.82
C LYS A 289 -19.57 -10.12 11.80
N ASN A 290 -20.58 -9.24 11.73
CA ASN A 290 -20.70 -8.04 12.57
C ASN A 290 -22.17 -7.77 12.87
N VAL A 291 -22.45 -7.20 14.05
CA VAL A 291 -23.76 -6.63 14.38
C VAL A 291 -23.56 -5.21 14.89
N ASN A 292 -23.83 -4.26 14.00
CA ASN A 292 -23.61 -2.85 14.21
C ASN A 292 -24.85 -2.20 14.84
N VAL A 293 -24.66 -1.54 15.97
CA VAL A 293 -25.69 -0.73 16.62
C VAL A 293 -25.40 0.74 16.36
N PHE A 294 -26.37 1.45 15.80
CA PHE A 294 -26.30 2.89 15.56
C PHE A 294 -27.09 3.63 16.64
N THR A 295 -26.39 4.48 17.39
CA THR A 295 -26.99 5.33 18.43
C THR A 295 -27.60 6.59 17.83
N SER A 296 -28.69 7.07 18.43
CA SER A 296 -29.39 8.31 18.01
C SER A 296 -28.52 9.58 17.93
N ASP A 297 -27.35 9.60 18.59
CA ASP A 297 -26.40 10.73 18.55
C ASP A 297 -25.39 10.68 17.36
N TYR A 298 -25.56 9.72 16.43
CA TYR A 298 -24.89 9.61 15.12
C TYR A 298 -23.34 9.65 15.07
N LYS A 299 -22.62 9.39 16.16
CA LYS A 299 -21.14 9.42 16.14
C LYS A 299 -20.43 8.09 16.35
N GLU A 300 -21.13 7.03 16.74
CA GLU A 300 -20.52 5.74 17.02
C GLU A 300 -21.31 4.60 16.35
N ASN A 301 -20.59 3.75 15.61
CA ASN A 301 -21.03 2.42 15.20
C ASN A 301 -20.32 1.42 16.13
N ILE A 302 -21.11 0.62 16.85
CA ILE A 302 -20.59 -0.34 17.82
C ILE A 302 -20.95 -1.74 17.35
N ASP A 303 -19.94 -2.55 17.05
CA ASP A 303 -20.13 -3.98 16.84
C ASP A 303 -20.33 -4.68 18.18
N ILE A 304 -21.53 -5.18 18.41
CA ILE A 304 -21.87 -5.84 19.68
C ILE A 304 -21.42 -7.30 19.74
N LEU A 305 -20.98 -7.91 18.64
CA LEU A 305 -20.46 -9.28 18.68
C LEU A 305 -19.17 -9.42 19.48
N ILE A 306 -18.45 -8.31 19.74
CA ILE A 306 -17.29 -8.27 20.64
C ILE A 306 -17.64 -8.76 22.06
N TYR A 307 -18.91 -8.67 22.47
CA TYR A 307 -19.37 -9.09 23.79
C TYR A 307 -19.73 -10.58 23.87
N LYS A 308 -19.70 -11.33 22.76
CA LYS A 308 -20.13 -12.75 22.70
C LYS A 308 -19.45 -13.63 23.75
N ASN A 309 -18.16 -13.39 24.01
CA ASN A 309 -17.34 -14.19 24.93
C ASN A 309 -17.07 -13.49 26.27
N ASN A 310 -17.73 -12.37 26.56
CA ASN A 310 -17.54 -11.63 27.80
C ASN A 310 -18.57 -12.08 28.85
N SER A 311 -18.11 -12.56 30.01
CA SER A 311 -18.96 -13.10 31.08
C SER A 311 -19.92 -12.08 31.72
N GLN A 312 -19.68 -10.77 31.57
CA GLN A 312 -20.58 -9.72 32.07
C GLN A 312 -21.71 -9.39 31.08
N TYR A 313 -21.69 -9.99 29.89
CA TYR A 313 -22.68 -9.76 28.85
C TYR A 313 -23.34 -11.07 28.46
N LYS A 314 -24.59 -10.99 28.06
CA LYS A 314 -25.37 -12.16 27.67
C LYS A 314 -26.28 -11.80 26.51
N PHE A 315 -26.13 -12.52 25.41
CA PHE A 315 -27.14 -12.55 24.37
C PHE A 315 -28.30 -13.44 24.84
N THR A 316 -29.44 -12.84 25.15
CA THR A 316 -30.63 -13.60 25.57
C THR A 316 -31.50 -14.02 24.40
N ASN A 317 -31.36 -13.33 23.27
CA ASN A 317 -31.98 -13.66 22.00
C ASN A 317 -30.96 -13.31 20.92
N PHE A 318 -30.58 -14.27 20.09
CA PHE A 318 -29.75 -14.01 18.93
C PHE A 318 -30.15 -15.05 17.89
N SER A 319 -31.09 -14.68 17.03
CA SER A 319 -31.80 -15.61 16.16
C SER A 319 -32.10 -15.01 14.80
N ILE A 320 -32.13 -15.85 13.78
CA ILE A 320 -32.54 -15.48 12.43
C ILE A 320 -33.92 -16.08 12.17
N ASN A 321 -34.89 -15.24 11.81
CA ASN A 321 -36.25 -15.71 11.52
C ASN A 321 -36.38 -16.26 10.08
N GLU A 322 -37.54 -16.82 9.75
CA GLU A 322 -37.81 -17.39 8.41
C GLU A 322 -37.66 -16.39 7.25
N ASN A 323 -37.79 -15.09 7.54
CA ASN A 323 -37.62 -14.00 6.58
C ASN A 323 -36.16 -13.51 6.52
N GLN A 324 -35.20 -14.26 7.09
CA GLN A 324 -33.78 -13.90 7.18
C GLN A 324 -33.53 -12.57 7.88
N GLN A 325 -34.31 -12.28 8.92
CA GLN A 325 -34.15 -11.08 9.74
C GLN A 325 -33.57 -11.44 11.10
N LEU A 326 -32.69 -10.59 11.63
CA LEU A 326 -32.06 -10.79 12.93
C LEU A 326 -32.99 -10.30 14.05
N ASN A 327 -33.15 -11.13 15.08
CA ASN A 327 -33.57 -10.69 16.40
C ASN A 327 -32.35 -10.74 17.33
N VAL A 328 -32.12 -9.66 18.07
CA VAL A 328 -30.99 -9.56 18.99
C VAL A 328 -31.38 -8.84 20.26
N ASP A 329 -31.15 -9.52 21.38
CA ASP A 329 -31.23 -8.97 22.74
C ASP A 329 -29.89 -9.18 23.44
N LEU A 330 -29.21 -8.07 23.74
CA LEU A 330 -27.97 -8.05 24.52
C LEU A 330 -28.25 -7.46 25.88
N LYS A 331 -27.86 -8.19 26.93
CA LYS A 331 -27.98 -7.75 28.32
C LYS A 331 -26.63 -7.67 29.00
N PHE A 332 -26.51 -6.72 29.93
CA PHE A 332 -25.42 -6.61 30.88
C PHE A 332 -25.84 -7.23 32.22
N LEU A 333 -25.00 -8.08 32.79
CA LEU A 333 -25.20 -8.74 34.08
C LEU A 333 -24.58 -7.86 35.16
N SER A 334 -25.35 -6.88 35.63
CA SER A 334 -24.96 -5.95 36.69
C SER A 334 -24.92 -6.67 38.02
N LYS A 335 -23.80 -6.59 38.73
CA LYS A 335 -23.61 -7.19 40.05
C LYS A 335 -23.52 -6.10 41.12
N SER A 336 -24.15 -6.38 42.24
CA SER A 336 -24.01 -5.57 43.45
C SER A 336 -23.89 -6.45 44.68
N PHE A 337 -23.16 -5.93 45.66
CA PHE A 337 -22.96 -6.57 46.94
C PHE A 337 -23.02 -5.50 48.01
N ASN A 338 -23.66 -5.79 49.13
CA ASN A 338 -23.65 -4.92 50.29
C ASN A 338 -23.75 -5.77 51.56
N LYS A 339 -22.61 -5.90 52.25
CA LYS A 339 -22.46 -6.69 53.48
C LYS A 339 -23.45 -6.29 54.58
N ALA A 340 -23.92 -5.04 54.61
CA ALA A 340 -24.89 -4.56 55.60
C ALA A 340 -26.34 -4.99 55.29
N VAL A 341 -26.61 -5.40 54.04
CA VAL A 341 -27.95 -5.78 53.57
C VAL A 341 -28.06 -7.30 53.39
N SER A 342 -27.04 -7.93 52.78
CA SER A 342 -26.99 -9.38 52.56
C SER A 342 -25.55 -9.88 52.49
N ALA A 343 -25.33 -11.15 52.86
CA ALA A 343 -24.06 -11.83 52.65
C ALA A 343 -23.85 -12.26 51.18
N ASP A 344 -24.93 -12.28 50.40
CA ASP A 344 -24.93 -12.76 49.01
C ASP A 344 -24.83 -11.62 48.00
N GLU A 345 -24.11 -11.88 46.89
CA GLU A 345 -24.09 -11.01 45.72
C GLU A 345 -25.44 -11.05 44.99
N GLN A 346 -25.95 -9.88 44.61
CA GLN A 346 -27.13 -9.73 43.77
C GLN A 346 -26.72 -9.53 42.31
N THR A 347 -27.45 -10.16 41.40
CA THR A 347 -27.27 -9.97 39.94
C THR A 347 -28.58 -9.46 39.34
N LYS A 348 -28.49 -8.42 38.52
CA LYS A 348 -29.59 -7.80 37.79
C LYS A 348 -29.24 -7.74 36.30
N GLU A 349 -30.16 -8.18 35.44
CA GLU A 349 -29.99 -8.07 33.98
C GLU A 349 -30.45 -6.68 33.51
N ILE A 350 -29.57 -5.95 32.83
CA ILE A 350 -29.86 -4.65 32.21
C ILE A 350 -29.86 -4.82 30.70
N THR A 351 -30.98 -4.55 30.03
CA THR A 351 -31.06 -4.60 28.56
C THR A 351 -30.27 -3.45 27.95
N LEU A 352 -29.25 -3.77 27.15
CA LEU A 352 -28.45 -2.79 26.42
C LEU A 352 -28.96 -2.59 24.99
N VAL A 353 -29.30 -3.70 24.33
CA VAL A 353 -29.87 -3.74 22.99
C VAL A 353 -31.07 -4.66 23.04
N SER A 354 -32.19 -4.23 22.46
CA SER A 354 -33.30 -5.11 22.12
C SER A 354 -33.83 -4.68 20.76
N SER A 355 -33.75 -5.58 19.80
CA SER A 355 -34.14 -5.29 18.43
C SER A 355 -34.66 -6.54 17.74
N PHE A 356 -35.74 -6.36 16.97
CA PHE A 356 -36.46 -7.44 16.33
C PHE A 356 -36.58 -7.18 14.83
N ARG A 357 -36.57 -8.25 14.04
CA ARG A 357 -36.80 -8.22 12.59
C ARG A 357 -35.88 -7.25 11.85
N GLN A 358 -34.62 -7.17 12.26
CA GLN A 358 -33.64 -6.29 11.67
C GLN A 358 -33.14 -6.85 10.34
N GLN A 359 -32.93 -5.96 9.38
CA GLN A 359 -32.45 -6.33 8.07
C GLN A 359 -31.01 -6.83 8.16
N ILE A 360 -30.73 -7.90 7.44
CA ILE A 360 -29.39 -8.50 7.35
C ILE A 360 -28.82 -8.17 5.98
N LYS A 361 -27.64 -7.53 5.95
CA LYS A 361 -26.90 -7.29 4.71
C LYS A 361 -26.19 -8.56 4.26
N PHE A 362 -26.19 -8.78 2.95
CA PHE A 362 -25.56 -9.94 2.29
C PHE A 362 -26.13 -11.29 2.79
N ALA A 363 -27.40 -11.32 3.16
CA ALA A 363 -28.08 -12.54 3.63
C ALA A 363 -28.17 -13.65 2.59
N THR A 364 -28.07 -13.29 1.31
CA THR A 364 -28.05 -14.20 0.18
C THR A 364 -26.86 -13.90 -0.72
N TYR A 365 -26.52 -14.87 -1.56
CA TYR A 365 -25.55 -14.72 -2.63
C TYR A 365 -26.07 -15.38 -3.89
N ASN A 366 -25.62 -14.90 -5.04
CA ASN A 366 -25.91 -15.48 -6.35
C ASN A 366 -24.63 -16.05 -6.99
N ASP A 367 -24.77 -16.65 -8.17
CA ASP A 367 -23.63 -17.26 -8.88
C ASP A 367 -22.52 -16.24 -9.21
N LYS A 368 -22.85 -14.97 -9.47
CA LYS A 368 -21.84 -13.91 -9.67
C LYS A 368 -21.06 -13.62 -8.38
N ASP A 369 -21.71 -13.62 -7.23
CA ASP A 369 -21.03 -13.48 -5.94
C ASP A 369 -20.06 -14.65 -5.68
N VAL A 370 -20.44 -15.88 -6.07
CA VAL A 370 -19.56 -17.06 -6.03
C VAL A 370 -18.35 -16.86 -6.93
N LEU A 371 -18.54 -16.41 -8.18
CA LEU A 371 -17.43 -16.15 -9.10
C LEU A 371 -16.48 -15.07 -8.55
N ASN A 372 -17.01 -14.01 -7.95
CA ASN A 372 -16.21 -12.98 -7.29
C ASN A 372 -15.42 -13.52 -6.08
N TYR A 373 -16.00 -14.44 -5.32
CA TYR A 373 -15.29 -15.14 -4.25
C TYR A 373 -14.15 -16.01 -4.79
N ILE A 374 -14.42 -16.83 -5.82
CA ILE A 374 -13.41 -17.69 -6.46
C ILE A 374 -12.28 -16.83 -7.03
N PHE A 375 -12.61 -15.70 -7.65
CA PHE A 375 -11.63 -14.76 -8.18
C PHE A 375 -10.60 -14.34 -7.12
N LYS A 376 -11.04 -13.99 -5.91
CA LYS A 376 -10.17 -13.63 -4.77
C LYS A 376 -9.27 -14.79 -4.29
N LYS A 377 -9.62 -16.03 -4.61
CA LYS A 377 -8.89 -17.25 -4.18
C LYS A 377 -7.99 -17.83 -5.27
N MET A 378 -7.97 -17.23 -6.47
CA MET A 378 -7.09 -17.68 -7.54
C MET A 378 -5.61 -17.55 -7.17
N LYS A 379 -4.79 -18.41 -7.76
CA LYS A 379 -3.34 -18.42 -7.54
C LYS A 379 -2.62 -17.78 -8.72
N ARG A 380 -1.70 -16.86 -8.42
CA ARG A 380 -0.74 -16.37 -9.40
C ARG A 380 0.38 -17.39 -9.55
N LYS A 381 0.66 -17.80 -10.79
CA LYS A 381 1.75 -18.70 -11.15
C LYS A 381 3.08 -17.93 -11.16
N ILE A 382 4.15 -18.62 -10.77
CA ILE A 382 5.52 -18.11 -10.96
C ILE A 382 5.90 -18.41 -12.41
N VAL A 383 6.04 -17.35 -13.21
CA VAL A 383 6.41 -17.44 -14.63
C VAL A 383 7.66 -16.60 -14.84
N ASN A 384 8.73 -17.20 -15.35
CA ASN A 384 9.90 -16.44 -15.77
C ASN A 384 9.59 -15.77 -17.12
N VAL A 385 9.53 -14.44 -17.11
CA VAL A 385 9.26 -13.61 -18.30
C VAL A 385 10.47 -12.79 -18.74
N SER A 386 11.58 -12.86 -18.00
CA SER A 386 12.75 -11.98 -18.19
C SER A 386 13.46 -12.14 -19.55
N GLU A 387 13.30 -13.29 -20.18
CA GLU A 387 13.91 -13.60 -21.47
C GLU A 387 12.99 -13.29 -22.66
N SER A 388 11.74 -12.91 -22.42
CA SER A 388 10.75 -12.65 -23.48
C SER A 388 10.30 -11.20 -23.49
N TYR A 389 9.97 -10.68 -24.67
CA TYR A 389 9.26 -9.41 -24.82
C TYR A 389 7.77 -9.58 -24.48
N ALA A 390 7.13 -8.52 -24.03
CA ALA A 390 5.70 -8.48 -23.68
C ALA A 390 4.81 -8.81 -24.90
N SER A 391 5.22 -8.38 -26.09
CA SER A 391 4.51 -8.66 -27.35
C SER A 391 4.44 -10.15 -27.72
N ALA A 392 5.32 -11.00 -27.18
CA ALA A 392 5.21 -12.45 -27.40
C ALA A 392 3.88 -12.99 -26.86
N ASP A 393 3.41 -12.44 -25.73
CA ASP A 393 2.13 -12.84 -25.14
C ASP A 393 0.93 -12.22 -25.84
N LEU A 394 1.09 -11.01 -26.39
CA LEU A 394 0.08 -10.43 -27.28
C LEU A 394 -0.07 -11.27 -28.56
N ALA A 395 1.04 -11.75 -29.13
CA ALA A 395 1.01 -12.62 -30.29
C ALA A 395 0.33 -13.97 -29.99
N LEU A 396 0.62 -14.57 -28.83
CA LEU A 396 -0.07 -15.77 -28.35
C LEU A 396 -1.57 -15.52 -28.17
N PHE A 397 -1.95 -14.40 -27.54
CA PHE A 397 -3.35 -14.04 -27.35
C PHE A 397 -4.08 -13.88 -28.69
N ASN A 398 -3.50 -13.15 -29.64
CA ASN A 398 -4.08 -12.92 -30.97
C ASN A 398 -4.27 -14.18 -31.82
N THR A 399 -3.71 -15.32 -31.42
CA THR A 399 -3.85 -16.61 -32.13
C THR A 399 -4.72 -17.61 -31.38
N THR A 400 -4.91 -17.44 -30.07
CA THR A 400 -5.58 -18.43 -29.22
C THR A 400 -6.76 -17.87 -28.43
N ASP A 401 -6.92 -16.54 -28.40
CA ASP A 401 -7.79 -15.78 -27.50
C ASP A 401 -7.59 -16.12 -26.01
N LYS A 402 -6.43 -16.67 -25.66
CA LYS A 402 -6.13 -17.20 -24.32
C LYS A 402 -4.71 -16.84 -23.90
N VAL A 403 -4.59 -16.15 -22.76
CA VAL A 403 -3.26 -15.81 -22.20
C VAL A 403 -3.25 -15.84 -20.68
N VAL A 404 -4.39 -15.60 -20.03
CA VAL A 404 -4.49 -15.50 -18.56
C VAL A 404 -4.05 -16.78 -17.85
N HIS A 405 -4.35 -17.95 -18.43
CA HIS A 405 -3.98 -19.26 -17.91
C HIS A 405 -2.46 -19.49 -17.79
N LYS A 406 -1.65 -18.70 -18.50
CA LYS A 406 -0.18 -18.68 -18.34
C LYS A 406 0.21 -18.15 -16.96
N TYR A 407 -0.52 -17.14 -16.47
CA TYR A 407 -0.18 -16.39 -15.25
C TYR A 407 -1.02 -16.73 -14.03
N PHE A 408 -2.22 -17.26 -14.25
CA PHE A 408 -3.18 -17.54 -13.19
C PHE A 408 -3.69 -18.97 -13.25
N GLU A 409 -4.03 -19.49 -12.09
CA GLU A 409 -4.61 -20.80 -11.90
C GLU A 409 -5.89 -20.71 -11.08
N ILE A 410 -6.92 -21.40 -11.54
CA ILE A 410 -8.11 -21.69 -10.76
C ILE A 410 -7.88 -23.08 -10.17
N GLU A 411 -7.85 -23.18 -8.85
CA GLU A 411 -7.69 -24.50 -8.21
C GLU A 411 -8.87 -25.40 -8.57
N LYS A 412 -8.63 -26.70 -8.74
CA LYS A 412 -9.64 -27.68 -9.15
C LYS A 412 -10.93 -27.63 -8.32
N LYS A 413 -10.82 -27.45 -6.99
CA LYS A 413 -11.99 -27.33 -6.09
C LYS A 413 -12.91 -26.15 -6.43
N TYR A 414 -12.36 -25.10 -7.04
CA TYR A 414 -13.11 -23.92 -7.49
C TYR A 414 -13.55 -24.04 -8.95
N GLU A 415 -12.75 -24.68 -9.81
CA GLU A 415 -13.15 -25.02 -11.18
C GLU A 415 -14.42 -25.88 -11.18
N ASP A 416 -14.45 -26.89 -10.31
CA ASP A 416 -15.56 -27.83 -10.11
C ASP A 416 -16.52 -27.36 -9.00
N TYR A 417 -16.58 -26.04 -8.70
CA TYR A 417 -17.45 -25.54 -7.62
C TYR A 417 -18.93 -25.81 -7.92
N PHE A 418 -19.36 -25.55 -9.16
CA PHE A 418 -20.70 -25.89 -9.65
C PHE A 418 -20.69 -27.31 -10.22
N THR A 419 -21.75 -28.07 -9.95
CA THR A 419 -21.81 -29.51 -10.25
C THR A 419 -21.68 -29.83 -11.75
N PHE A 420 -22.24 -29.00 -12.61
CA PHE A 420 -22.28 -29.23 -14.06
C PHE A 420 -21.50 -28.20 -14.87
N ASP A 421 -21.33 -26.99 -14.33
CA ASP A 421 -20.78 -25.84 -15.05
C ASP A 421 -19.37 -25.53 -14.55
N LYS A 422 -18.38 -25.65 -15.43
CA LYS A 422 -16.98 -25.39 -15.05
C LYS A 422 -16.68 -23.90 -15.04
N VAL A 423 -16.09 -23.43 -13.94
CA VAL A 423 -15.57 -22.06 -13.86
C VAL A 423 -14.33 -21.94 -14.75
N LYS A 424 -14.32 -20.95 -15.64
CA LYS A 424 -13.23 -20.73 -16.60
C LYS A 424 -12.90 -19.24 -16.75
N PHE A 425 -11.73 -18.94 -17.31
CA PHE A 425 -11.37 -17.58 -17.69
C PHE A 425 -12.14 -17.14 -18.94
N GLY A 426 -12.78 -15.99 -18.85
CA GLY A 426 -13.59 -15.36 -19.88
C GLY A 426 -13.18 -13.91 -20.16
N SER A 427 -13.73 -13.34 -21.23
CA SER A 427 -13.56 -11.92 -21.61
C SER A 427 -12.11 -11.42 -21.51
N GLN A 428 -11.16 -12.24 -21.99
CA GLN A 428 -9.73 -11.96 -21.84
C GLN A 428 -9.30 -10.84 -22.79
N SER A 429 -8.34 -10.03 -22.35
CA SER A 429 -7.71 -8.95 -23.11
C SER A 429 -6.28 -8.76 -22.60
N ILE A 430 -5.43 -8.21 -23.46
CA ILE A 430 -4.02 -7.93 -23.13
C ILE A 430 -3.58 -6.63 -23.80
N ILE A 431 -2.83 -5.83 -23.05
CA ILE A 431 -2.06 -4.70 -23.55
C ILE A 431 -0.60 -5.02 -23.24
N ALA A 432 0.25 -5.06 -24.25
CA ALA A 432 1.68 -5.29 -24.10
C ALA A 432 2.45 -3.98 -24.29
N ASP A 433 3.48 -3.75 -23.50
CA ASP A 433 4.41 -2.62 -23.64
C ASP A 433 5.84 -3.15 -23.55
N ASP A 434 6.49 -3.29 -24.70
CA ASP A 434 7.87 -3.78 -24.79
C ASP A 434 8.91 -2.74 -24.37
N ILE A 435 8.55 -1.45 -24.29
CA ILE A 435 9.47 -0.40 -23.81
C ILE A 435 9.57 -0.50 -22.29
N GLU A 436 8.42 -0.56 -21.62
CA GLU A 436 8.37 -0.71 -20.17
C GLU A 436 8.64 -2.14 -19.70
N GLY A 437 8.53 -3.13 -20.59
CA GLY A 437 8.68 -4.55 -20.25
C GLY A 437 7.51 -5.03 -19.38
N THR A 438 6.29 -4.68 -19.77
CA THR A 438 5.08 -4.98 -19.00
C THR A 438 3.93 -5.45 -19.88
N ILE A 439 3.02 -6.24 -19.30
CA ILE A 439 1.69 -6.50 -19.86
C ILE A 439 0.62 -6.10 -18.85
N VAL A 440 -0.55 -5.70 -19.33
CA VAL A 440 -1.78 -5.56 -18.54
C VAL A 440 -2.80 -6.56 -19.07
N LEU A 441 -3.21 -7.48 -18.22
CA LEU A 441 -4.19 -8.52 -18.52
C LEU A 441 -5.57 -8.12 -17.98
N GLY A 442 -6.56 -7.99 -18.86
CA GLY A 442 -7.95 -7.79 -18.46
C GLY A 442 -8.74 -9.09 -18.60
N PHE A 443 -9.50 -9.54 -17.61
CA PHE A 443 -10.27 -10.78 -17.69
C PHE A 443 -11.39 -10.90 -16.65
N GLN A 444 -12.26 -11.89 -16.83
CA GLN A 444 -13.32 -12.28 -15.90
C GLN A 444 -13.27 -13.80 -15.66
N LEU A 445 -13.90 -14.26 -14.57
CA LEU A 445 -14.34 -15.64 -14.45
C LEU A 445 -15.75 -15.78 -15.03
N GLU A 446 -16.02 -16.90 -15.68
CA GLU A 446 -17.32 -17.18 -16.26
C GLU A 446 -17.75 -18.64 -16.06
N ILE A 447 -19.07 -18.82 -16.02
CA ILE A 447 -19.75 -20.11 -16.18
C ILE A 447 -20.82 -19.95 -17.25
N ASP A 448 -21.19 -21.06 -17.88
CA ASP A 448 -22.35 -21.15 -18.75
C ASP A 448 -23.40 -21.98 -18.01
N LYS A 449 -24.51 -21.36 -17.64
CA LYS A 449 -25.57 -22.00 -16.87
C LYS A 449 -26.87 -21.89 -17.65
N ASP A 450 -27.41 -23.03 -18.08
CA ASP A 450 -28.62 -23.11 -18.89
C ASP A 450 -28.56 -22.27 -20.19
N GLY A 451 -27.37 -22.14 -20.80
CA GLY A 451 -27.14 -21.33 -22.00
C GLY A 451 -26.99 -19.82 -21.72
N GLN A 452 -27.04 -19.40 -20.45
CA GLN A 452 -26.77 -18.04 -20.02
C GLN A 452 -25.36 -17.93 -19.43
N LYS A 453 -24.55 -17.04 -20.01
CA LYS A 453 -23.24 -16.71 -19.45
C LYS A 453 -23.39 -15.83 -18.21
N ILE A 454 -22.82 -16.27 -17.09
CA ILE A 454 -22.68 -15.48 -15.85
C ILE A 454 -21.21 -15.18 -15.66
N THR A 455 -20.88 -13.93 -15.33
CA THR A 455 -19.49 -13.45 -15.20
C THR A 455 -19.23 -12.79 -13.85
N SER A 456 -17.98 -12.89 -13.37
CA SER A 456 -17.47 -12.10 -12.24
C SER A 456 -17.35 -10.61 -12.60
N GLU A 457 -17.01 -9.78 -11.62
CA GLU A 457 -16.45 -8.46 -11.91
C GLU A 457 -15.17 -8.59 -12.77
N PRO A 458 -14.90 -7.63 -13.66
CA PRO A 458 -13.68 -7.59 -14.46
C PRO A 458 -12.47 -7.27 -13.58
N ALA A 459 -11.34 -7.88 -13.92
CA ALA A 459 -10.07 -7.64 -13.26
C ALA A 459 -9.00 -7.23 -14.26
N TYR A 460 -8.04 -6.44 -13.77
CA TYR A 460 -6.92 -5.92 -14.54
C TYR A 460 -5.63 -6.14 -13.76
N GLU A 461 -4.75 -6.99 -14.29
CA GLU A 461 -3.52 -7.41 -13.62
C GLU A 461 -2.31 -7.00 -14.42
N LYS A 462 -1.39 -6.26 -13.80
CA LYS A 462 -0.13 -5.83 -14.43
C LYS A 462 0.97 -6.83 -14.12
N ILE A 463 1.57 -7.40 -15.16
CA ILE A 463 2.77 -8.24 -15.06
C ILE A 463 3.97 -7.44 -15.54
N THR A 464 5.06 -7.49 -14.79
CA THR A 464 6.29 -6.71 -15.05
C THR A 464 7.49 -7.65 -15.15
N GLY A 465 8.62 -7.13 -15.63
CA GLY A 465 9.88 -7.88 -15.70
C GLY A 465 10.15 -8.55 -17.03
N PHE A 466 9.39 -8.22 -18.08
CA PHE A 466 9.72 -8.65 -19.44
C PHE A 466 10.98 -7.93 -19.93
N LYS A 467 11.60 -8.51 -20.96
CA LYS A 467 12.70 -7.89 -21.70
C LYS A 467 12.23 -6.55 -22.27
N LYS A 468 13.09 -5.52 -22.13
CA LYS A 468 12.81 -4.17 -22.61
C LYS A 468 13.47 -3.91 -23.97
N ILE A 469 12.74 -3.22 -24.85
CA ILE A 469 13.31 -2.62 -26.06
C ILE A 469 13.84 -1.24 -25.71
N THR A 470 15.08 -1.00 -26.12
CA THR A 470 15.76 0.29 -25.97
C THR A 470 16.31 0.73 -27.32
N VAL A 471 16.71 2.00 -27.43
CA VAL A 471 17.40 2.51 -28.62
C VAL A 471 18.68 1.69 -28.89
N ASP A 472 19.41 1.28 -27.85
CA ASP A 472 20.59 0.42 -27.99
C ASP A 472 20.23 -0.96 -28.55
N THR A 473 19.13 -1.55 -28.08
CA THR A 473 18.62 -2.83 -28.59
C THR A 473 18.30 -2.72 -30.08
N LEU A 474 17.65 -1.63 -30.50
CA LEU A 474 17.36 -1.36 -31.91
C LEU A 474 18.66 -1.14 -32.71
N GLY A 475 19.59 -0.32 -32.22
CA GLY A 475 20.86 -0.02 -32.88
C GLY A 475 21.73 -1.27 -33.10
N LYS A 476 21.77 -2.19 -32.12
CA LYS A 476 22.51 -3.47 -32.23
C LYS A 476 21.98 -4.38 -33.33
N ASN A 477 20.69 -4.34 -33.62
CA ASN A 477 20.07 -5.13 -34.69
C ASN A 477 20.41 -4.60 -36.09
N GLY A 478 21.09 -3.45 -36.19
CA GLY A 478 21.70 -2.99 -37.43
C GLY A 478 20.68 -2.56 -38.49
N TYR A 479 19.58 -1.92 -38.08
CA TYR A 479 18.64 -1.28 -39.00
C TYR A 479 19.36 -0.15 -39.74
N ASN A 480 19.82 -0.43 -40.96
CA ASN A 480 20.44 0.56 -41.81
C ASN A 480 19.44 1.05 -42.83
N PHE A 481 19.30 2.37 -42.93
CA PHE A 481 18.58 2.98 -44.04
C PHE A 481 19.45 2.86 -45.29
N LYS A 482 18.93 2.23 -46.34
CA LYS A 482 19.55 2.18 -47.65
C LYS A 482 18.64 2.84 -48.67
N LEU A 483 19.22 3.73 -49.45
CA LEU A 483 18.59 4.24 -50.67
C LEU A 483 18.76 3.17 -51.76
N LEU A 484 17.69 2.48 -52.16
CA LEU A 484 17.76 1.48 -53.22
C LEU A 484 17.59 2.14 -54.60
N ASN A 485 18.55 1.85 -55.49
CA ASN A 485 18.53 2.01 -56.95
C ASN A 485 17.34 2.80 -57.52
N VAL A 486 17.56 4.09 -57.75
CA VAL A 486 16.63 4.97 -58.46
C VAL A 486 16.64 4.58 -59.93
N LYS A 487 15.55 3.97 -60.41
CA LYS A 487 15.44 3.44 -61.78
C LYS A 487 15.30 4.52 -62.86
N THR A 488 15.20 5.80 -62.50
CA THR A 488 15.28 6.94 -63.43
C THR A 488 16.52 7.79 -63.12
N PRO A 489 17.67 7.47 -63.75
CA PRO A 489 18.95 8.13 -63.48
C PRO A 489 18.90 9.65 -63.70
N SER A 490 18.13 10.14 -64.68
CA SER A 490 18.29 11.50 -65.20
C SER A 490 17.89 12.62 -64.24
N GLU A 491 16.75 12.51 -63.56
CA GLU A 491 16.24 13.58 -62.68
C GLU A 491 16.99 13.64 -61.35
N LEU A 492 17.32 12.48 -60.78
CA LEU A 492 18.13 12.41 -59.57
C LEU A 492 19.57 12.89 -59.84
N ILE A 493 20.17 12.51 -60.98
CA ILE A 493 21.49 13.03 -61.39
C ILE A 493 21.43 14.55 -61.48
N LYS A 494 20.40 15.12 -62.12
CA LYS A 494 20.22 16.57 -62.19
C LYS A 494 20.11 17.21 -60.79
N LYS A 495 19.38 16.58 -59.87
CA LYS A 495 19.26 17.05 -58.48
C LYS A 495 20.58 16.94 -57.69
N MET A 496 21.36 15.89 -57.93
CA MET A 496 22.71 15.75 -57.38
C MET A 496 23.70 16.77 -57.96
N ASP A 497 23.56 17.13 -59.24
CA ASP A 497 24.34 18.21 -59.86
C ASP A 497 23.97 19.59 -59.29
N GLU A 498 22.70 19.81 -58.92
CA GLU A 498 22.28 21.02 -58.20
C GLU A 498 22.97 21.11 -56.82
N ILE A 499 23.04 19.99 -56.07
CA ILE A 499 23.79 19.91 -54.81
C ILE A 499 25.27 20.24 -55.03
N LYS A 500 25.89 19.59 -56.03
CA LYS A 500 27.29 19.83 -56.41
C LYS A 500 27.57 21.30 -56.72
N THR A 501 26.69 21.93 -57.51
CA THR A 501 26.79 23.34 -57.89
C THR A 501 26.69 24.26 -56.67
N LYS A 502 25.72 24.01 -55.78
CA LYS A 502 25.59 24.77 -54.52
C LYS A 502 26.82 24.62 -53.63
N TYR A 503 27.37 23.41 -53.52
CA TYR A 503 28.60 23.16 -52.75
C TYR A 503 29.81 23.90 -53.33
N GLN A 504 30.04 23.81 -54.64
CA GLN A 504 31.18 24.47 -55.32
C GLN A 504 31.12 26.01 -55.22
N ASN A 505 29.92 26.57 -55.13
CA ASN A 505 29.70 28.02 -54.99
C ASN A 505 29.62 28.49 -53.53
N SER A 506 29.73 27.59 -52.55
CA SER A 506 29.68 27.95 -51.14
C SER A 506 30.95 28.71 -50.72
N PRO A 507 30.84 29.88 -50.06
CA PRO A 507 32.00 30.59 -49.53
C PRO A 507 32.64 29.86 -48.34
N THR A 508 31.93 28.91 -47.72
CA THR A 508 32.41 28.08 -46.61
C THR A 508 32.08 26.60 -46.86
N PRO A 509 32.80 25.92 -47.77
CA PRO A 509 32.53 24.53 -48.14
C PRO A 509 32.59 23.57 -46.93
N ASP A 510 33.52 23.81 -46.00
CA ASP A 510 33.72 22.97 -44.81
C ASP A 510 32.55 23.06 -43.79
N LYS A 511 31.67 24.06 -43.95
CA LYS A 511 30.46 24.26 -43.14
C LYS A 511 29.19 24.15 -43.99
N PHE A 512 29.30 23.61 -45.20
CA PHE A 512 28.16 23.46 -46.09
C PHE A 512 27.20 22.41 -45.53
N GLU A 513 25.93 22.77 -45.44
CA GLU A 513 24.85 21.91 -44.97
C GLU A 513 23.63 22.09 -45.88
N ILE A 514 22.81 21.05 -45.95
CA ILE A 514 21.54 21.04 -46.67
C ILE A 514 20.45 20.77 -45.64
N SER A 515 19.43 21.64 -45.61
CA SER A 515 18.27 21.46 -44.74
C SER A 515 17.49 20.19 -45.08
N ALA A 516 16.70 19.70 -44.13
CA ALA A 516 15.80 18.57 -44.38
C ALA A 516 14.87 18.80 -45.58
N GLU A 517 14.30 20.00 -45.70
CA GLU A 517 13.38 20.38 -46.78
C GLU A 517 14.06 20.33 -48.16
N ASP A 518 15.22 20.96 -48.29
CA ASP A 518 16.00 20.92 -49.54
C ASP A 518 16.38 19.48 -49.89
N MET A 519 16.81 18.69 -48.90
CA MET A 519 17.19 17.30 -49.12
C MET A 519 16.00 16.44 -49.58
N THR A 520 14.80 16.68 -49.06
CA THR A 520 13.60 15.95 -49.49
C THR A 520 13.22 16.25 -50.93
N ASN A 521 13.38 17.50 -51.37
CA ASN A 521 13.24 17.87 -52.77
C ASN A 521 14.27 17.17 -53.66
N TYR A 522 15.52 17.06 -53.21
CA TYR A 522 16.58 16.35 -53.95
C TYR A 522 16.33 14.84 -54.03
N LEU A 523 15.76 14.23 -52.99
CA LEU A 523 15.37 12.82 -52.95
C LEU A 523 14.02 12.54 -53.63
N MET A 524 13.37 13.57 -54.19
CA MET A 524 12.07 13.49 -54.86
C MET A 524 10.98 12.95 -53.93
N LEU A 525 11.01 13.37 -52.66
CA LEU A 525 10.02 13.03 -51.64
C LEU A 525 8.99 14.14 -51.51
N GLN A 526 7.72 13.77 -51.34
CA GLN A 526 6.64 14.75 -51.10
C GLN A 526 6.72 15.36 -49.70
N TYR A 527 7.24 14.60 -48.73
CA TYR A 527 7.31 14.98 -47.32
C TYR A 527 8.66 14.59 -46.73
N ASN A 528 9.10 15.30 -45.70
CA ASN A 528 10.30 14.98 -44.92
C ASN A 528 10.10 13.84 -43.93
N GLU A 529 8.85 13.40 -43.77
CA GLU A 529 8.42 12.29 -42.95
C GLU A 529 7.65 11.30 -43.84
N PHE A 530 7.96 10.01 -43.73
CA PHE A 530 7.29 8.97 -44.51
C PHE A 530 7.11 7.70 -43.69
N ALA A 531 5.94 7.09 -43.80
CA ALA A 531 5.63 5.83 -43.16
C ALA A 531 6.20 4.65 -43.96
N ILE A 532 6.83 3.73 -43.26
CA ILE A 532 7.33 2.47 -43.82
C ILE A 532 6.37 1.37 -43.38
N VAL A 533 5.54 0.91 -44.32
CA VAL A 533 4.32 0.15 -43.97
C VAL A 533 4.28 -1.25 -44.56
N ARG A 534 5.16 -1.58 -45.52
CA ARG A 534 5.12 -2.89 -46.20
C ARG A 534 6.46 -3.60 -46.19
N VAL A 535 6.47 -4.85 -45.77
CA VAL A 535 7.58 -5.78 -46.01
C VAL A 535 7.33 -6.54 -47.33
N GLN A 536 8.29 -6.55 -48.25
CA GLN A 536 8.27 -7.30 -49.51
C GLN A 536 9.43 -8.30 -49.56
N LYS A 537 9.23 -9.47 -50.17
CA LYS A 537 10.32 -10.40 -50.49
C LYS A 537 11.00 -9.97 -51.79
N ASP A 538 12.33 -9.89 -51.81
CA ASP A 538 13.10 -9.71 -53.05
C ASP A 538 13.29 -11.05 -53.79
N ALA A 539 13.96 -11.00 -54.94
CA ALA A 539 14.19 -12.16 -55.79
C ALA A 539 15.08 -13.25 -55.14
N GLN A 540 15.71 -12.95 -54.01
CA GLN A 540 16.51 -13.89 -53.21
C GLN A 540 15.82 -14.26 -51.88
N GLU A 541 14.49 -14.11 -51.79
CA GLU A 541 13.68 -14.37 -50.57
C GLU A 541 14.02 -13.44 -49.39
N LYS A 542 14.76 -12.35 -49.61
CA LYS A 542 15.10 -11.40 -48.55
C LYS A 542 13.93 -10.46 -48.30
N LEU A 543 13.56 -10.29 -47.04
CA LEU A 543 12.51 -9.37 -46.64
C LEU A 543 13.05 -7.93 -46.62
N THR A 544 12.34 -7.03 -47.28
CA THR A 544 12.68 -5.61 -47.47
C THR A 544 11.50 -4.75 -47.06
N LEU A 545 11.74 -3.75 -46.21
CA LEU A 545 10.73 -2.76 -45.87
C LEU A 545 10.68 -1.70 -46.97
N VAL A 546 9.50 -1.47 -47.57
CA VAL A 546 9.28 -0.57 -48.70
C VAL A 546 8.25 0.49 -48.32
N LEU A 547 8.50 1.75 -48.70
CA LEU A 547 7.54 2.86 -48.53
C LEU A 547 6.21 2.58 -49.23
N GLU A 548 5.11 2.91 -48.57
CA GLU A 548 3.88 3.29 -49.26
C GLU A 548 4.06 4.75 -49.76
N ASN A 549 3.76 5.02 -51.04
CA ASN A 549 3.70 6.37 -51.68
C ASN A 549 4.92 6.95 -52.41
N SER A 550 5.83 6.14 -52.97
CA SER A 550 6.86 6.65 -53.89
C SER A 550 6.88 5.86 -55.21
N ILE A 551 6.64 6.57 -56.32
CA ILE A 551 6.60 6.01 -57.68
C ILE A 551 8.02 5.76 -58.26
N SER A 552 9.07 6.32 -57.63
CA SER A 552 10.44 6.39 -58.21
C SER A 552 11.60 6.08 -57.24
N SER A 553 11.43 6.26 -55.94
CA SER A 553 12.45 6.01 -54.91
C SER A 553 12.08 4.81 -54.04
N LYS A 554 12.92 3.77 -54.04
CA LYS A 554 12.80 2.64 -53.10
C LYS A 554 13.74 2.88 -51.92
N PHE A 555 13.21 2.71 -50.71
CA PHE A 555 14.03 2.65 -49.52
C PHE A 555 14.04 1.21 -49.02
N GLU A 556 15.16 0.77 -48.49
CA GLU A 556 15.31 -0.53 -47.86
C GLU A 556 15.88 -0.32 -46.47
N ILE A 557 15.28 -0.95 -45.47
CA ILE A 557 15.95 -1.16 -44.19
C ILE A 557 16.60 -2.53 -44.26
N THR A 558 17.94 -2.57 -44.28
CA THR A 558 18.69 -3.84 -44.27
C THR A 558 19.26 -4.09 -42.88
N LEU A 559 19.06 -5.28 -42.33
CA LEU A 559 19.81 -5.78 -41.17
C LEU A 559 21.26 -6.09 -41.56
N LYS A 560 22.20 -6.10 -40.61
CA LYS A 560 23.65 -6.33 -40.90
C LYS A 560 23.91 -7.61 -41.74
N GLU A 561 24.99 -7.55 -42.54
CA GLU A 561 25.48 -8.66 -43.36
C GLU A 561 25.62 -9.97 -42.56
N GLY A 562 25.04 -11.05 -43.10
CA GLY A 562 25.12 -12.39 -42.53
C GLY A 562 23.92 -12.81 -41.66
N GLN A 563 23.01 -11.90 -41.30
CA GLN A 563 21.73 -12.26 -40.67
C GLN A 563 20.60 -12.18 -41.69
N HIS A 564 20.18 -13.33 -42.20
CA HIS A 564 18.94 -13.45 -42.93
C HIS A 564 17.77 -13.29 -41.95
N LEU A 565 16.75 -12.50 -42.32
CA LEU A 565 15.44 -12.56 -41.68
C LEU A 565 14.89 -13.96 -41.92
N LYS A 566 15.10 -14.86 -40.95
CA LYS A 566 14.64 -16.26 -41.05
C LYS A 566 13.12 -16.31 -41.08
N ASP A 567 12.57 -16.67 -42.23
CA ASP A 567 11.31 -17.36 -42.57
C ASP A 567 9.97 -17.08 -41.83
N ASN A 568 9.90 -16.29 -40.75
CA ASN A 568 8.68 -16.16 -39.94
C ASN A 568 8.36 -14.70 -39.54
N ILE A 569 8.33 -13.78 -40.52
CA ILE A 569 7.64 -12.50 -40.33
C ILE A 569 6.19 -12.69 -40.77
N ASP A 570 5.25 -12.63 -39.82
CA ASP A 570 3.85 -12.43 -40.15
C ASP A 570 3.67 -10.97 -40.63
N LEU A 571 3.51 -10.83 -41.95
CA LEU A 571 3.41 -9.56 -42.66
C LEU A 571 2.18 -8.74 -42.25
N GLN A 572 1.19 -9.35 -41.58
CA GLN A 572 0.03 -8.64 -41.05
C GLN A 572 0.28 -8.06 -39.64
N LYS A 573 1.39 -8.42 -38.98
CA LYS A 573 1.67 -8.10 -37.57
C LYS A 573 3.08 -7.54 -37.28
N MET A 574 3.89 -7.31 -38.31
CA MET A 574 5.26 -6.72 -38.25
C MET A 574 6.08 -7.25 -37.07
N THR A 575 6.14 -8.57 -36.97
CA THR A 575 6.81 -9.29 -35.89
C THR A 575 8.26 -9.57 -36.22
N PHE A 576 9.22 -9.16 -35.39
CA PHE A 576 10.62 -9.62 -35.51
C PHE A 576 10.84 -10.84 -34.63
N THR A 577 11.27 -11.96 -35.23
CA THR A 577 11.60 -13.18 -34.49
C THR A 577 13.10 -13.43 -34.54
N GLN A 578 13.79 -13.42 -33.38
CA GLN A 578 15.17 -13.93 -33.28
C GLN A 578 15.16 -15.33 -32.65
N ASN A 579 15.80 -16.29 -33.31
CA ASN A 579 15.92 -17.69 -32.84
C ASN A 579 14.60 -18.40 -32.47
N GLY A 580 13.48 -18.00 -33.06
CA GLY A 580 12.17 -18.65 -32.84
C GLY A 580 11.52 -18.38 -31.48
N GLN A 581 12.05 -17.44 -30.68
CA GLN A 581 11.56 -17.15 -29.31
C GLN A 581 11.36 -15.66 -29.03
N ASP A 582 12.20 -14.78 -29.60
CA ASP A 582 12.14 -13.35 -29.30
C ASP A 582 11.27 -12.62 -30.33
N VAL A 583 10.00 -12.47 -30.01
CA VAL A 583 9.00 -11.72 -30.77
C VAL A 583 8.77 -10.35 -30.14
N PHE A 584 9.12 -9.27 -30.85
CA PHE A 584 8.57 -7.95 -30.54
C PHE A 584 7.79 -7.36 -31.71
N MET A 585 6.83 -6.49 -31.39
CA MET A 585 5.88 -5.92 -32.35
C MET A 585 5.94 -4.40 -32.36
N PHE A 586 5.82 -3.82 -33.55
CA PHE A 586 5.68 -2.38 -33.75
C PHE A 586 4.50 -2.10 -34.69
N GLN A 587 3.85 -0.95 -34.52
CA GLN A 587 2.71 -0.49 -35.30
C GLN A 587 3.15 0.14 -36.62
N THR A 588 4.16 1.01 -36.57
CA THR A 588 4.68 1.76 -37.70
C THR A 588 6.16 2.05 -37.49
N ILE A 589 6.92 2.16 -38.58
CA ILE A 589 8.22 2.84 -38.56
C ILE A 589 8.08 4.10 -39.40
N ILE A 590 8.38 5.25 -38.81
CA ILE A 590 8.37 6.54 -39.45
C ILE A 590 9.82 6.93 -39.75
N GLY A 591 10.14 7.13 -41.02
CA GLY A 591 11.43 7.68 -41.45
C GLY A 591 11.36 9.19 -41.60
N LYS A 592 12.36 9.90 -41.07
CA LYS A 592 12.47 11.35 -41.15
C LYS A 592 13.84 11.78 -41.64
N ILE A 593 13.89 12.65 -42.65
CA ILE A 593 15.14 13.25 -43.12
C ILE A 593 15.50 14.43 -42.22
N LEU A 594 16.74 14.47 -41.72
CA LEU A 594 17.24 15.55 -40.86
C LEU A 594 18.09 16.57 -41.64
N GLY A 595 18.52 16.23 -42.86
CA GLY A 595 19.36 17.06 -43.72
C GLY A 595 20.67 16.37 -44.06
N ALA A 596 21.59 17.11 -44.68
CA ALA A 596 22.91 16.62 -45.02
C ALA A 596 24.03 17.56 -44.54
N ASN A 597 25.12 17.01 -44.03
CA ASN A 597 26.28 17.76 -43.55
C ASN A 597 27.59 16.99 -43.77
N ASN A 598 28.69 17.48 -43.18
CA ASN A 598 30.02 16.88 -43.26
C ASN A 598 30.49 16.66 -44.71
N PHE A 599 30.37 17.69 -45.55
CA PHE A 599 30.88 17.65 -46.90
C PHE A 599 32.41 17.73 -46.87
N VAL A 600 33.08 16.67 -47.32
CA VAL A 600 34.54 16.55 -47.33
C VAL A 600 35.00 16.27 -48.74
N LYS A 601 35.87 17.14 -49.26
CA LYS A 601 36.52 16.95 -50.57
C LYS A 601 37.82 16.15 -50.41
N ASN A 602 37.93 15.05 -51.16
CA ASN A 602 39.15 14.27 -51.30
C ASN A 602 39.45 14.06 -52.79
N GLY A 603 40.43 14.81 -53.32
CA GLY A 603 40.68 14.88 -54.75
C GLY A 603 39.45 15.39 -55.52
N ASN A 604 38.98 14.60 -56.48
CA ASN A 604 37.80 14.91 -57.29
C ASN A 604 36.50 14.42 -56.65
N ARG A 605 36.51 13.79 -55.47
CA ARG A 605 35.29 13.29 -54.83
C ARG A 605 34.90 14.15 -53.64
N VAL A 606 33.62 14.50 -53.54
CA VAL A 606 33.03 15.07 -52.34
C VAL A 606 32.15 14.00 -51.70
N THR A 607 32.45 13.64 -50.47
CA THR A 607 31.62 12.76 -49.64
C THR A 607 30.82 13.60 -48.65
N PHE A 608 29.58 13.23 -48.36
CA PHE A 608 28.76 13.90 -47.35
C PHE A 608 27.84 12.91 -46.64
N ASN A 609 27.31 13.33 -45.51
CA ASN A 609 26.47 12.51 -44.65
C ASN A 609 25.01 12.95 -44.76
N LEU A 610 24.15 12.05 -45.25
CA LEU A 610 22.70 12.20 -45.17
C LEU A 610 22.22 11.71 -43.80
N ASN A 611 21.75 12.60 -42.95
CA ASN A 611 21.27 12.30 -41.62
C ASN A 611 19.76 12.03 -41.63
N TYR A 612 19.36 11.00 -40.89
CA TYR A 612 17.98 10.56 -40.81
C TYR A 612 17.63 10.10 -39.38
N GLU A 613 16.34 10.04 -39.09
CA GLU A 613 15.77 9.47 -37.88
C GLU A 613 14.76 8.40 -38.26
N LEU A 614 14.81 7.26 -37.59
CA LEU A 614 13.79 6.21 -37.64
C LEU A 614 13.05 6.19 -36.32
N GLN A 615 11.77 6.55 -36.34
CA GLN A 615 10.89 6.47 -35.18
C GLN A 615 10.11 5.16 -35.23
N PHE A 616 10.24 4.36 -34.19
CA PHE A 616 9.57 3.07 -34.02
C PHE A 616 8.39 3.25 -33.07
N GLU A 617 7.17 3.13 -33.60
CA GLU A 617 5.96 3.09 -32.79
C GLU A 617 5.76 1.66 -32.27
N ILE A 618 6.20 1.39 -31.04
CA ILE A 618 6.11 0.05 -30.44
C ILE A 618 4.66 -0.23 -30.01
N VAL A 619 4.18 -1.45 -30.23
CA VAL A 619 2.81 -1.83 -29.86
C VAL A 619 2.58 -1.61 -28.35
N GLY A 620 1.49 -0.90 -28.04
CA GLY A 620 1.02 -0.61 -26.69
C GLY A 620 1.88 0.38 -25.89
N SER A 621 2.88 1.00 -26.53
CA SER A 621 3.53 2.19 -26.00
C SER A 621 3.05 3.46 -26.71
N ASN A 622 2.89 4.54 -25.95
CA ASN A 622 2.53 5.86 -26.50
C ASN A 622 3.76 6.69 -26.90
N THR A 623 4.99 6.21 -26.60
CA THR A 623 6.21 6.96 -26.86
C THR A 623 7.03 6.21 -27.92
N PRO A 624 7.24 6.79 -29.11
CA PRO A 624 8.07 6.16 -30.12
C PRO A 624 9.54 6.15 -29.70
N LEU A 625 10.26 5.10 -30.07
CA LEU A 625 11.73 5.06 -29.93
C LEU A 625 12.38 5.64 -31.18
N SER A 626 13.28 6.60 -31.00
CA SER A 626 13.96 7.26 -32.13
C SER A 626 15.40 6.76 -32.27
N LEU A 627 15.72 6.24 -33.44
CA LEU A 627 17.07 5.83 -33.82
C LEU A 627 17.59 6.77 -34.90
N GLN A 628 18.58 7.60 -34.57
CA GLN A 628 19.26 8.45 -35.54
C GLN A 628 20.34 7.66 -36.27
N GLY A 629 20.49 7.95 -37.55
CA GLY A 629 21.53 7.35 -38.38
C GLY A 629 22.02 8.32 -39.44
N SER A 630 23.08 7.90 -40.11
CA SER A 630 23.69 8.67 -41.19
C SER A 630 24.19 7.75 -42.28
N ILE A 631 24.04 8.17 -43.53
CA ILE A 631 24.57 7.46 -44.70
C ILE A 631 25.55 8.36 -45.42
N SER A 632 26.74 7.83 -45.66
CA SER A 632 27.71 8.51 -46.51
C SER A 632 27.34 8.35 -47.98
N LEU A 633 27.11 9.48 -48.63
CA LEU A 633 26.88 9.63 -50.06
C LEU A 633 28.05 10.40 -50.69
N TRP A 634 28.14 10.40 -52.02
CA TRP A 634 29.21 11.11 -52.71
C TRP A 634 28.81 11.57 -54.11
N PHE A 635 29.52 12.59 -54.62
CA PHE A 635 29.53 13.00 -56.02
C PHE A 635 30.95 13.42 -56.43
N ASP A 636 31.25 13.33 -57.73
CA ASP A 636 32.55 13.75 -58.25
C ASP A 636 32.49 15.20 -58.78
N VAL A 637 33.43 16.04 -58.33
CA VAL A 637 33.73 17.38 -58.82
C VAL A 637 34.83 17.32 -59.88
N VAL A 638 34.55 17.89 -61.05
CA VAL A 638 35.49 18.01 -62.18
C VAL A 638 36.27 19.30 -62.02
#